data_AF-A0A2E8KIR0-F1
#
_entry.id   AF-A0A2E8KIR0-F1
#
_cell.length_a   1.000
_cell.length_b   1.000
_cell.length_c   1.000
_cell.angle_alpha   90.00
_cell.angle_beta   90.00
_cell.angle_gamma   90.00
#
_symmetry.space_group_name_H-M   'P 1'
#
loop_
_entity.id
_entity.type
_entity.pdbx_description
1 polymer ?
#
loop_
_entity_poly.entity_id
_entity_poly.type
_entity_poly.pdbx_seq_one_letter_code
_entity_poly.pdbx_strand_id
1 'polypeptide(L)'
;MNHTVSSLWAAISLARRDLLEFLRDRRTVAVTLLLPMITYPLVALSSSLGVRTGLQTTAERQSATSLSLVFSGPESPRLATRLGMLLLDAKENFPPGWPSDVFAEIEPAKKAKQLLDSGKVDLWIDVPEGFTQELAAFDTVNLIAHVSDKHPASNKTRKQFKSLMESFATQVREERMGLADVPLSLFDPINLTFEGKEPEEAIADRRIIAPISGAILVLLAVLTMTGSFYPAIDAIAGEKERGTIETLLIVPCRTQDIVFGKFLAIFGVTLATLAANVISILLTILVSLRYFPDGSADYYLQNIGRGACITLISFIGLSSVASAMSLAVTTASKSVKEAQNTLTPVILLISALAGVALLPGISNDGFVPAVPFTGQIVVSQDALTPPPIEQPLITDDNQISSSWKMTKPIVELAPLLTTILSSIGVTWVLLRGTAAMLTDEDILFRGPDAASGFARPAPRLVPGVIHGGLALAVGLAGLWYVQGISPANIVLAIPAQQLAVVAPLAMLLWWQRVNVRKTFSLYWPGTGSAWPSFLGGLSALLGGILTGGGLFIIGAAVLLQLTSIEMSPAMKQLSEKILSLMLDQPWWLAWILIAILPACLEELLFRGWVLSAFCGEKPSTQRMALAVFTQAICFALFHLLPERMPQTFLLGIALGTIVLLTKSIYPAILCHVANNSMPLILLFMTGIQDKDSLPTSATADAMNLSLPPLAIVSAAGVVVLGAILLIVSQRLRIKHSLGGVTGILLVTLLCQLHDPTSHLRAQEPASTETVDPLRVAVIPIKGIAEYHGDSPRGYSIDLWKELSKRLRASTQYIEISSIEKLFDATRNGDIDVLLGPLAVTEQREKLVDFTHPVVHSGLQIAVSSDHDGQLLTALTNLISWELVTILASVIGTMILTGHLLWLFERRDNAVSFPAPYPRGVWEAVWWSVSTIITGGCENKVISTVTGRFIAVTWMIGGIVLVALLTSTLTTTMTVDQVTGA
;
A
#
# COMPACT_ATOMS: atom_id res chain seq x y z
N MET A 1 48.19 34.20 16.95
CA MET A 1 47.81 32.95 17.66
C MET A 1 46.67 32.31 16.89
N ASN A 2 47.00 31.49 15.87
CA ASN A 2 46.04 30.83 14.96
C ASN A 2 46.02 29.32 15.27
N HIS A 3 45.45 28.92 16.40
CA HIS A 3 45.02 27.53 16.56
C HIS A 3 43.52 27.48 16.26
N THR A 4 43.18 27.43 14.97
CA THR A 4 41.87 26.91 14.57
C THR A 4 41.83 25.47 15.08
N VAL A 5 41.07 25.22 16.15
CA VAL A 5 40.69 23.87 16.56
C VAL A 5 40.21 23.16 15.31
N SER A 6 40.69 21.94 15.03
CA SER A 6 40.21 21.23 13.84
C SER A 6 38.69 21.11 13.96
N SER A 7 37.96 21.43 12.90
CA SER A 7 36.48 21.42 12.89
C SER A 7 35.89 20.11 13.45
N LEU A 8 36.54 18.98 13.18
CA LEU A 8 36.14 17.67 13.67
C LEU A 8 36.28 17.52 15.20
N TRP A 9 37.40 17.93 15.78
CA TRP A 9 37.60 17.91 17.25
C TRP A 9 36.58 18.81 17.97
N ALA A 10 36.22 19.96 17.40
CA ALA A 10 35.20 20.83 17.98
C ALA A 10 33.81 20.13 18.00
N ALA A 11 33.41 19.52 16.89
CA ALA A 11 32.16 18.77 16.80
C ALA A 11 32.12 17.57 17.77
N ILE A 12 33.22 16.80 17.86
CA ILE A 12 33.32 15.64 18.78
C ILE A 12 33.26 16.09 20.24
N SER A 13 33.94 17.18 20.62
CA SER A 13 33.89 17.70 21.98
C SER A 13 32.49 18.16 22.36
N LEU A 14 31.79 18.83 21.45
CA LEU A 14 30.39 19.22 21.65
C LEU A 14 29.49 17.99 21.79
N ALA A 15 29.64 17.01 20.91
CA ALA A 15 28.87 15.76 20.95
C ALA A 15 29.08 15.02 22.28
N ARG A 16 30.32 14.95 22.77
CA ARG A 16 30.66 14.32 24.06
C ARG A 16 30.00 15.05 25.24
N ARG A 17 29.99 16.38 25.22
CA ARG A 17 29.32 17.19 26.26
C ARG A 17 27.84 16.86 26.32
N ASP A 18 27.15 16.95 25.18
CA ASP A 18 25.70 16.76 25.10
C ASP A 18 25.30 15.31 25.42
N LEU A 19 26.09 14.32 24.99
CA LEU A 19 25.86 12.92 25.35
C LEU A 19 26.04 12.65 26.86
N LEU A 20 27.03 13.29 27.51
CA LEU A 20 27.22 13.17 28.96
C LEU A 20 26.09 13.84 29.73
N GLU A 21 25.54 14.95 29.23
CA GLU A 21 24.38 15.61 29.83
C GLU A 21 23.14 14.72 29.73
N PHE A 22 22.90 14.13 28.55
CA PHE A 22 21.82 13.15 28.36
C PHE A 22 21.93 11.96 29.32
N LEU A 23 23.11 11.35 29.45
CA LEU A 23 23.33 10.20 30.34
C LEU A 23 23.12 10.53 31.82
N ARG A 24 23.23 11.80 32.22
CA ARG A 24 22.95 12.24 33.60
C ARG A 24 21.45 12.34 33.87
N ASP A 25 20.64 12.61 32.85
CA ASP A 25 19.19 12.63 32.99
C ASP A 25 18.60 11.20 32.95
N ARG A 26 18.51 10.59 34.14
CA ARG A 26 17.97 9.23 34.31
C ARG A 26 16.53 9.09 33.81
N ARG A 27 15.72 10.16 33.86
CA ARG A 27 14.33 10.12 33.40
C ARG A 27 14.31 10.00 31.89
N THR A 28 15.09 10.85 31.22
CA THR A 28 15.16 10.86 29.76
C THR A 28 15.80 9.57 29.24
N VAL A 29 16.85 9.06 29.90
CA VAL A 29 17.43 7.74 29.59
C VAL A 29 16.40 6.61 29.72
N ALA A 30 15.62 6.59 30.80
CA ALA A 30 14.60 5.57 31.02
C ALA A 30 13.49 5.61 29.96
N VAL A 31 12.96 6.81 29.65
CA VAL A 31 11.91 6.97 28.63
C VAL A 31 12.42 6.62 27.24
N THR A 32 13.65 7.01 26.91
CA THR A 32 14.21 6.84 25.56
C THR A 32 14.67 5.39 25.30
N LEU A 33 15.24 4.71 26.31
CA LEU A 33 15.80 3.36 26.14
C LEU A 33 14.90 2.24 26.68
N LEU A 34 14.27 2.39 27.86
CA LEU A 34 13.54 1.29 28.50
C LEU A 34 12.12 1.14 27.96
N LEU A 35 11.40 2.23 27.71
CA LEU A 35 10.02 2.18 27.24
C LEU A 35 9.89 1.42 25.90
N PRO A 36 10.72 1.69 24.87
CA PRO A 36 10.70 0.90 23.63
C PRO A 36 11.03 -0.58 23.86
N MET A 37 11.97 -0.87 24.77
CA MET A 37 12.39 -2.23 25.10
C MET A 37 11.24 -3.06 25.71
N ILE A 38 10.33 -2.44 26.46
CA ILE A 38 9.15 -3.10 27.06
C ILE A 38 8.02 -3.28 26.03
N THR A 39 7.98 -2.47 24.98
CA THR A 39 6.87 -2.42 24.02
C THR A 39 6.75 -3.73 23.23
N TYR A 40 7.85 -4.30 22.74
CA TYR A 40 7.78 -5.55 21.94
C TYR A 40 7.26 -6.77 22.73
N PRO A 41 7.74 -7.06 23.96
CA PRO A 41 7.16 -8.11 24.78
C PRO A 41 5.66 -7.91 25.05
N LEU A 42 5.21 -6.67 25.28
CA LEU A 42 3.79 -6.37 25.50
C LEU A 42 2.95 -6.65 24.25
N VAL A 43 3.42 -6.19 23.08
CA VAL A 43 2.75 -6.45 21.79
C VAL A 43 2.71 -7.95 21.50
N ALA A 44 3.81 -8.68 21.71
CA ALA A 44 3.89 -10.12 21.52
C ALA A 44 3.02 -10.91 22.52
N LEU A 45 2.93 -10.46 23.77
CA LEU A 45 2.03 -11.07 24.76
C LEU A 45 0.57 -10.87 24.34
N SER A 46 0.20 -9.65 23.94
CA SER A 46 -1.14 -9.33 23.45
C SER A 46 -1.51 -10.15 22.21
N SER A 47 -0.59 -10.28 21.25
CA SER A 47 -0.83 -11.06 20.03
C SER A 47 -0.89 -12.57 20.31
N SER A 48 -0.04 -13.12 21.18
CA SER A 48 -0.06 -14.54 21.52
C SER A 48 -1.34 -14.97 22.25
N LEU A 49 -1.91 -14.11 23.11
CA LEU A 49 -3.22 -14.31 23.74
C LEU A 49 -4.35 -14.30 22.70
N GLY A 50 -4.31 -13.38 21.73
CA GLY A 50 -5.27 -13.30 20.63
C GLY A 50 -5.17 -14.45 19.62
N VAL A 51 -3.95 -14.87 19.27
CA VAL A 51 -3.70 -16.01 18.39
C VAL A 51 -4.10 -17.31 19.07
N ARG A 52 -3.87 -17.48 20.38
CA ARG A 52 -4.28 -18.70 21.10
C ARG A 52 -5.81 -18.86 21.14
N THR A 53 -6.54 -17.78 21.41
CA THR A 53 -8.02 -17.79 21.37
C THR A 53 -8.55 -18.00 19.95
N GLY A 54 -7.92 -17.40 18.93
CA GLY A 54 -8.24 -17.62 17.52
C GLY A 54 -7.91 -19.03 17.02
N LEU A 55 -6.78 -19.61 17.41
CA LEU A 55 -6.38 -20.97 17.04
C LEU A 55 -7.20 -22.03 17.78
N GLN A 56 -7.61 -21.79 19.03
CA GLN A 56 -8.51 -22.70 19.75
C GLN A 56 -9.89 -22.75 19.10
N THR A 57 -10.47 -21.58 18.78
CA THR A 57 -11.76 -21.50 18.08
C THR A 57 -11.69 -22.05 16.65
N THR A 58 -10.54 -21.92 15.99
CA THR A 58 -10.31 -22.51 14.66
C THR A 58 -10.07 -24.02 14.75
N ALA A 59 -9.32 -24.52 15.73
CA ALA A 59 -9.09 -25.95 15.96
C ALA A 59 -10.37 -26.71 16.32
N GLU A 60 -11.26 -26.08 17.11
CA GLU A 60 -12.60 -26.59 17.43
C GLU A 60 -13.53 -26.61 16.20
N ARG A 61 -13.34 -25.69 15.24
CA ARG A 61 -14.08 -25.68 13.96
C ARG A 61 -13.45 -26.56 12.89
N GLN A 62 -12.15 -26.84 12.98
CA GLN A 62 -11.38 -27.60 12.00
C GLN A 62 -11.50 -29.13 12.20
N SER A 63 -12.05 -29.64 13.29
CA SER A 63 -12.30 -31.07 13.50
C SER A 63 -13.45 -31.64 12.64
N ALA A 64 -14.23 -30.80 11.97
CA ALA A 64 -15.49 -31.20 11.31
C ALA A 64 -15.40 -31.42 9.78
N THR A 65 -14.33 -32.03 9.25
CA THR A 65 -14.28 -32.38 7.80
C THR A 65 -14.29 -33.88 7.56
N SER A 66 -15.12 -34.30 6.60
CA SER A 66 -15.22 -35.68 6.11
C SER A 66 -14.00 -36.07 5.27
N LEU A 67 -13.61 -37.34 5.34
CA LEU A 67 -12.52 -37.96 4.59
C LEU A 67 -13.08 -38.96 3.59
N SER A 68 -12.78 -38.80 2.30
CA SER A 68 -13.25 -39.69 1.22
C SER A 68 -12.11 -40.56 0.69
N LEU A 69 -12.27 -41.87 0.78
CA LEU A 69 -11.26 -42.88 0.46
C LEU A 69 -11.75 -43.80 -0.66
N VAL A 70 -10.82 -44.27 -1.49
CA VAL A 70 -11.07 -45.40 -2.39
C VAL A 70 -10.04 -46.50 -2.16
N PHE A 71 -10.48 -47.74 -2.04
CA PHE A 71 -9.61 -48.91 -1.86
C PHE A 71 -9.54 -49.74 -3.15
N SER A 72 -8.34 -50.21 -3.53
CA SER A 72 -8.14 -51.19 -4.60
C SER A 72 -7.35 -52.42 -4.12
N GLY A 73 -7.52 -53.53 -4.83
CA GLY A 73 -6.84 -54.79 -4.52
C GLY A 73 -7.78 -55.84 -3.91
N PRO A 74 -7.43 -57.14 -4.01
CA PRO A 74 -8.34 -58.24 -3.68
C PRO A 74 -8.71 -58.33 -2.19
N GLU A 75 -7.90 -57.76 -1.30
CA GLU A 75 -8.16 -57.76 0.15
C GLU A 75 -8.78 -56.44 0.68
N SER A 76 -9.09 -55.49 -0.21
CA SER A 76 -9.75 -54.21 0.14
C SER A 76 -11.00 -54.34 1.01
N PRO A 77 -11.91 -55.32 0.80
CA PRO A 77 -13.09 -55.47 1.65
C PRO A 77 -12.77 -55.72 3.12
N ARG A 78 -11.64 -56.38 3.41
CA ARG A 78 -11.25 -56.73 4.79
C ARG A 78 -10.73 -55.51 5.55
N LEU A 79 -9.89 -54.70 4.92
CA LEU A 79 -9.43 -53.43 5.50
C LEU A 79 -10.60 -52.46 5.71
N ALA A 80 -11.47 -52.30 4.71
CA ALA A 80 -12.65 -51.44 4.80
C ALA A 80 -13.59 -51.87 5.94
N THR A 81 -13.81 -53.18 6.11
CA THR A 81 -14.64 -53.72 7.20
C THR A 81 -14.04 -53.41 8.57
N ARG A 82 -12.73 -53.59 8.76
CA ARG A 82 -12.07 -53.30 10.04
C ARG A 82 -12.04 -51.82 10.38
N LEU A 83 -11.76 -50.95 9.40
CA LEU A 83 -11.85 -49.50 9.58
C LEU A 83 -13.29 -49.08 9.91
N GLY A 84 -14.30 -49.69 9.28
CA GLY A 84 -15.70 -49.47 9.60
C GLY A 84 -16.07 -49.85 11.03
N MET A 85 -15.55 -50.96 11.56
CA MET A 85 -15.74 -51.35 12.97
C MET A 85 -15.08 -50.36 13.93
N LEU A 86 -13.89 -49.88 13.61
CA LEU A 86 -13.15 -48.90 14.40
C LEU A 86 -13.86 -47.53 14.46
N LEU A 87 -14.47 -47.11 13.34
CA LEU A 87 -15.30 -45.91 13.27
C LEU A 87 -16.63 -46.05 14.04
N LEU A 88 -17.22 -47.25 14.05
CA LEU A 88 -18.44 -47.55 14.80
C LEU A 88 -18.20 -47.52 16.31
N ASP A 89 -17.04 -48.01 16.77
CA ASP A 89 -16.66 -48.01 18.19
C ASP A 89 -16.34 -46.59 18.70
N ALA A 90 -15.82 -45.72 17.83
CA ALA A 90 -15.48 -44.33 18.14
C ALA A 90 -16.68 -43.35 18.12
N LYS A 91 -17.91 -43.81 17.84
CA LYS A 91 -19.11 -42.98 17.61
C LYS A 91 -19.46 -41.98 18.72
N GLU A 92 -19.00 -42.21 19.94
CA GLU A 92 -19.26 -41.34 21.09
C GLU A 92 -18.09 -40.43 21.47
N ASN A 93 -16.86 -40.70 20.98
CA ASN A 93 -15.68 -39.89 21.30
C ASN A 93 -14.58 -40.10 20.25
N PHE A 94 -14.52 -39.23 19.23
CA PHE A 94 -13.44 -39.25 18.25
C PHE A 94 -12.13 -38.76 18.88
N PRO A 95 -11.02 -39.51 18.76
CA PRO A 95 -9.71 -39.04 19.18
C PRO A 95 -9.31 -37.73 18.46
N PRO A 96 -8.49 -36.88 19.09
CA PRO A 96 -8.03 -35.64 18.47
C PRO A 96 -7.33 -35.91 17.14
N GLY A 97 -7.76 -35.23 16.07
CA GLY A 97 -7.17 -35.40 14.73
C GLY A 97 -7.86 -36.42 13.84
N TRP A 98 -8.94 -37.07 14.28
CA TRP A 98 -9.78 -37.89 13.40
C TRP A 98 -10.63 -37.04 12.45
N PRO A 99 -11.04 -37.60 11.29
CA PRO A 99 -12.07 -37.00 10.44
C PRO A 99 -13.46 -37.10 11.09
N SER A 100 -14.37 -36.19 10.73
CA SER A 100 -15.74 -36.20 11.29
C SER A 100 -16.59 -37.34 10.74
N ASP A 101 -16.35 -37.69 9.47
CA ASP A 101 -16.96 -38.83 8.77
C ASP A 101 -15.92 -39.42 7.83
N VAL A 102 -16.01 -40.72 7.56
CA VAL A 102 -15.18 -41.40 6.55
C VAL A 102 -16.09 -42.07 5.53
N PHE A 103 -15.96 -41.68 4.27
CA PHE A 103 -16.61 -42.32 3.13
C PHE A 103 -15.58 -43.19 2.43
N ALA A 104 -15.89 -44.46 2.21
CA ALA A 104 -14.97 -45.39 1.55
C ALA A 104 -15.69 -46.19 0.47
N GLU A 105 -15.10 -46.22 -0.72
CA GLU A 105 -15.57 -47.05 -1.85
C GLU A 105 -14.49 -48.07 -2.26
N ILE A 106 -14.91 -49.21 -2.81
CA ILE A 106 -13.99 -50.23 -3.31
C ILE A 106 -14.15 -50.31 -4.83
N GLU A 107 -13.09 -50.00 -5.56
CA GLU A 107 -13.12 -49.91 -7.02
C GLU A 107 -11.85 -50.50 -7.64
N PRO A 108 -11.91 -50.99 -8.90
CA PRO A 108 -10.70 -51.42 -9.61
C PRO A 108 -9.68 -50.28 -9.73
N ALA A 109 -8.38 -50.60 -9.66
CA ALA A 109 -7.28 -49.62 -9.65
C ALA A 109 -7.39 -48.54 -10.75
N LYS A 110 -7.82 -48.92 -11.96
CA LYS A 110 -8.01 -47.98 -13.08
C LYS A 110 -9.09 -46.92 -12.80
N LYS A 111 -10.19 -47.30 -12.14
CA LYS A 111 -11.29 -46.40 -11.77
C LYS A 111 -10.97 -45.63 -10.49
N ALA A 112 -10.28 -46.24 -9.53
CA ALA A 112 -9.78 -45.56 -8.33
C ALA A 112 -8.85 -44.38 -8.68
N LYS A 113 -7.91 -44.58 -9.62
CA LYS A 113 -7.05 -43.51 -10.15
C LYS A 113 -7.86 -42.38 -10.82
N GLN A 114 -8.89 -42.72 -11.61
CA GLN A 114 -9.75 -41.72 -12.24
C GLN A 114 -10.53 -40.89 -11.22
N LEU A 115 -11.04 -41.52 -10.16
CA LEU A 115 -11.75 -40.82 -9.08
C LEU A 115 -10.81 -39.86 -8.34
N LEU A 116 -9.58 -40.30 -8.04
CA LEU A 116 -8.53 -39.50 -7.41
C LEU A 116 -8.16 -38.29 -8.28
N ASP A 117 -7.87 -38.50 -9.57
CA ASP A 117 -7.50 -37.43 -10.50
C ASP A 117 -8.63 -36.44 -10.77
N SER A 118 -9.88 -36.89 -10.66
CA SER A 118 -11.08 -36.04 -10.78
C SER A 118 -11.41 -35.23 -9.52
N GLY A 119 -10.70 -35.45 -8.40
CA GLY A 119 -10.94 -34.78 -7.12
C GLY A 119 -12.21 -35.24 -6.40
N LYS A 120 -12.77 -36.40 -6.77
CA LYS A 120 -13.98 -36.96 -6.13
C LYS A 120 -13.67 -37.73 -4.84
N VAL A 121 -12.43 -38.17 -4.67
CA VAL A 121 -11.92 -38.85 -3.48
C VAL A 121 -10.61 -38.20 -3.07
N ASP A 122 -10.35 -38.18 -1.77
CA ASP A 122 -9.19 -37.50 -1.20
C ASP A 122 -7.92 -38.35 -1.29
N LEU A 123 -8.06 -39.68 -1.10
CA LEU A 123 -6.96 -40.63 -1.10
C LEU A 123 -7.36 -41.94 -1.79
N TRP A 124 -6.43 -42.54 -2.51
CA TRP A 124 -6.55 -43.89 -3.05
C TRP A 124 -5.55 -44.81 -2.34
N ILE A 125 -6.04 -45.89 -1.75
CA ILE A 125 -5.24 -46.86 -1.03
C ILE A 125 -5.18 -48.16 -1.83
N ASP A 126 -3.97 -48.60 -2.14
CA ASP A 126 -3.75 -49.93 -2.75
C ASP A 126 -3.44 -50.95 -1.66
N VAL A 127 -4.29 -51.98 -1.55
CA VAL A 127 -4.20 -53.03 -0.53
C VAL A 127 -3.52 -54.26 -1.14
N PRO A 128 -2.32 -54.64 -0.66
CA PRO A 128 -1.52 -55.70 -1.29
C PRO A 128 -2.17 -57.09 -1.16
N GLU A 129 -1.84 -57.98 -2.10
CA GLU A 129 -2.18 -59.40 -2.00
C GLU A 129 -1.45 -60.01 -0.80
N GLY A 130 -2.19 -60.67 0.11
CA GLY A 130 -1.61 -61.24 1.33
C GLY A 130 -1.69 -60.35 2.58
N PHE A 131 -2.29 -59.15 2.49
CA PHE A 131 -2.47 -58.20 3.62
C PHE A 131 -2.91 -58.88 4.94
N THR A 132 -3.91 -59.76 4.90
CA THR A 132 -4.45 -60.46 6.07
C THR A 132 -3.51 -61.53 6.59
N GLN A 133 -2.80 -62.23 5.69
CA GLN A 133 -1.87 -63.29 6.03
C GLN A 133 -0.61 -62.72 6.69
N GLU A 134 -0.07 -61.62 6.15
CA GLU A 134 1.08 -60.90 6.71
C GLU A 134 0.74 -60.29 8.07
N LEU A 135 -0.45 -59.69 8.22
CA LEU A 135 -0.91 -59.18 9.51
C LEU A 135 -1.01 -60.29 10.58
N ALA A 136 -1.50 -61.47 10.19
CA ALA A 136 -1.61 -62.65 11.07
C ALA A 136 -0.27 -63.35 11.36
N ALA A 137 0.72 -63.21 10.45
CA ALA A 137 2.07 -63.74 10.61
C ALA A 137 2.99 -62.86 11.47
N PHE A 138 2.45 -61.79 12.07
CA PHE A 138 3.18 -60.77 12.84
C PHE A 138 4.13 -59.88 12.01
N ASP A 139 4.03 -59.90 10.68
CA ASP A 139 4.86 -59.07 9.80
C ASP A 139 4.35 -57.61 9.74
N THR A 140 5.17 -56.71 9.20
CA THR A 140 4.80 -55.30 8.94
C THR A 140 4.29 -55.16 7.51
N VAL A 141 3.07 -54.67 7.34
CA VAL A 141 2.48 -54.47 6.02
C VAL A 141 2.75 -53.05 5.52
N ASN A 142 3.30 -52.92 4.32
CA ASN A 142 3.49 -51.63 3.67
C ASN A 142 2.20 -51.24 2.92
N LEU A 143 1.60 -50.13 3.32
CA LEU A 143 0.38 -49.60 2.72
C LEU A 143 0.72 -48.30 1.99
N ILE A 144 0.38 -48.23 0.70
CA ILE A 144 0.65 -47.05 -0.13
C ILE A 144 -0.66 -46.26 -0.27
N ALA A 145 -0.63 -45.00 0.16
CA ALA A 145 -1.71 -44.04 -0.05
C ALA A 145 -1.34 -43.09 -1.19
N HIS A 146 -1.95 -43.29 -2.35
CA HIS A 146 -1.80 -42.45 -3.52
C HIS A 146 -2.57 -41.13 -3.36
N VAL A 147 -1.92 -40.05 -3.78
CA VAL A 147 -2.43 -38.67 -3.75
C VAL A 147 -2.44 -38.12 -5.17
N SER A 148 -3.47 -37.33 -5.53
CA SER A 148 -3.55 -36.76 -6.88
C SER A 148 -2.46 -35.71 -7.13
N ASP A 149 -1.83 -35.76 -8.30
CA ASP A 149 -0.92 -34.69 -8.76
C ASP A 149 -1.67 -33.42 -9.17
N LYS A 150 -2.95 -33.54 -9.58
CA LYS A 150 -3.82 -32.43 -10.01
C LYS A 150 -4.53 -31.76 -8.84
N HIS A 151 -4.92 -32.55 -7.84
CA HIS A 151 -5.61 -32.10 -6.63
C HIS A 151 -4.92 -32.67 -5.38
N PRO A 152 -3.75 -32.14 -4.98
CA PRO A 152 -2.98 -32.71 -3.88
C PRO A 152 -3.76 -32.73 -2.57
N ALA A 153 -3.76 -33.87 -1.89
CA ALA A 153 -4.38 -34.02 -0.58
C ALA A 153 -3.69 -33.11 0.43
N SER A 154 -4.48 -32.31 1.16
CA SER A 154 -3.98 -31.36 2.13
C SER A 154 -3.20 -32.04 3.26
N ASN A 155 -2.29 -31.30 3.91
CA ASN A 155 -1.60 -31.78 5.13
C ASN A 155 -2.58 -32.22 6.23
N LYS A 156 -3.78 -31.63 6.27
CA LYS A 156 -4.85 -32.01 7.18
C LYS A 156 -5.39 -33.41 6.82
N THR A 157 -5.74 -33.63 5.56
CA THR A 157 -6.24 -34.91 5.04
C THR A 157 -5.24 -36.04 5.31
N ARG A 158 -3.95 -35.78 5.02
CA ARG A 158 -2.86 -36.75 5.29
C ARG A 158 -2.74 -37.07 6.78
N LYS A 159 -2.80 -36.06 7.66
CA LYS A 159 -2.79 -36.25 9.12
C LYS A 159 -4.00 -37.03 9.63
N GLN A 160 -5.21 -36.70 9.15
CA GLN A 160 -6.44 -37.39 9.53
C GLN A 160 -6.39 -38.87 9.15
N PHE A 161 -5.96 -39.18 7.92
CA PHE A 161 -5.80 -40.57 7.48
C PHE A 161 -4.69 -41.28 8.25
N LYS A 162 -3.55 -40.61 8.51
CA LYS A 162 -2.47 -41.18 9.34
C LYS A 162 -2.95 -41.51 10.75
N SER A 163 -3.67 -40.62 11.42
CA SER A 163 -4.21 -40.86 12.77
C SER A 163 -5.25 -41.99 12.80
N LEU A 164 -6.06 -42.13 11.75
CA LEU A 164 -6.97 -43.26 11.58
C LEU A 164 -6.19 -44.59 11.45
N MET A 165 -5.14 -44.60 10.62
CA MET A 165 -4.29 -45.78 10.43
C MET A 165 -3.42 -46.11 11.65
N GLU A 166 -2.96 -45.11 12.41
CA GLU A 166 -2.29 -45.30 13.69
C GLU A 166 -3.21 -45.96 14.72
N SER A 167 -4.49 -45.56 14.75
CA SER A 167 -5.49 -46.17 15.63
C SER A 167 -5.76 -47.62 15.24
N PHE A 168 -5.87 -47.89 13.93
CA PHE A 168 -5.98 -49.26 13.41
C PHE A 168 -4.73 -50.09 13.72
N ALA A 169 -3.53 -49.51 13.58
CA ALA A 169 -2.28 -50.16 13.95
C ALA A 169 -2.20 -50.46 15.45
N THR A 170 -2.71 -49.58 16.32
CA THR A 170 -2.81 -49.81 17.76
C THR A 170 -3.73 -50.98 18.08
N GLN A 171 -4.91 -51.07 17.45
CA GLN A 171 -5.82 -52.20 17.63
C GLN A 171 -5.15 -53.53 17.23
N VAL A 172 -4.44 -53.56 16.09
CA VAL A 172 -3.68 -54.75 15.66
C VAL A 172 -2.54 -55.08 16.64
N ARG A 173 -1.89 -54.06 17.21
CA ARG A 173 -0.83 -54.22 18.22
C ARG A 173 -1.39 -54.86 19.50
N GLU A 174 -2.57 -54.45 19.94
CA GLU A 174 -3.28 -55.03 21.09
C GLU A 174 -3.70 -56.48 20.82
N GLU A 175 -4.21 -56.79 19.63
CA GLU A 175 -4.53 -58.17 19.20
C GLU A 175 -3.26 -59.06 19.21
N ARG A 176 -2.13 -58.55 18.72
CA ARG A 176 -0.84 -59.25 18.75
C ARG A 176 -0.32 -59.46 20.18
N MET A 177 -0.46 -58.46 21.05
CA MET A 177 -0.05 -58.51 22.46
C MET A 177 -0.90 -59.47 23.29
N GLY A 178 -2.19 -59.63 22.98
CA GLY A 178 -3.07 -60.58 23.64
C GLY A 178 -2.70 -62.06 23.38
N LEU A 179 -1.84 -62.33 22.39
CA LEU A 179 -1.52 -63.68 21.92
C LEU A 179 -0.12 -64.19 22.33
N ALA A 180 0.83 -63.36 22.78
CA ALA A 180 2.14 -63.86 23.25
C ALA A 180 3.02 -62.80 23.97
N ASP A 181 3.97 -63.29 24.78
CA ASP A 181 5.02 -62.57 25.52
C ASP A 181 6.18 -62.15 24.58
N VAL A 182 5.97 -61.16 23.70
CA VAL A 182 6.85 -60.86 22.54
C VAL A 182 7.51 -59.46 22.59
N PRO A 183 8.78 -59.29 22.12
CA PRO A 183 9.53 -58.03 22.14
C PRO A 183 8.93 -56.83 21.38
N LEU A 184 9.26 -55.62 21.89
CA LEU A 184 8.77 -54.31 21.43
C LEU A 184 9.06 -53.93 19.97
N SER A 185 9.90 -54.70 19.27
CA SER A 185 10.28 -54.46 17.88
C SER A 185 9.23 -54.92 16.85
N LEU A 186 8.19 -55.65 17.27
CA LEU A 186 7.07 -56.09 16.42
C LEU A 186 5.92 -55.09 16.32
N PHE A 187 6.11 -53.89 16.86
CA PHE A 187 4.99 -53.06 17.26
C PHE A 187 4.41 -52.15 16.20
N ASP A 188 5.03 -51.95 15.04
CA ASP A 188 4.40 -51.18 13.97
C ASP A 188 3.85 -52.12 12.88
N PRO A 189 2.61 -52.62 13.00
CA PRO A 189 2.05 -53.59 12.06
C PRO A 189 1.82 -53.02 10.66
N ILE A 190 1.86 -51.69 10.52
CA ILE A 190 1.55 -50.96 9.29
C ILE A 190 2.59 -49.87 9.10
N ASN A 191 3.26 -49.91 7.96
CA ASN A 191 4.08 -48.82 7.48
C ASN A 191 3.31 -48.08 6.38
N LEU A 192 2.94 -46.82 6.63
CA LEU A 192 2.15 -46.01 5.71
C LEU A 192 3.06 -45.06 4.93
N THR A 193 3.06 -45.18 3.60
CA THR A 193 3.75 -44.26 2.69
C THR A 193 2.75 -43.50 1.83
N PHE A 194 3.02 -42.23 1.55
CA PHE A 194 2.23 -41.43 0.61
C PHE A 194 2.97 -41.33 -0.72
N GLU A 195 2.28 -41.58 -1.83
CA GLU A 195 2.85 -41.51 -3.17
C GLU A 195 2.07 -40.51 -4.04
N GLY A 196 2.75 -39.50 -4.58
CA GLY A 196 2.16 -38.42 -5.38
C GLY A 196 2.72 -37.05 -5.01
N LYS A 197 2.23 -35.98 -5.65
CA LYS A 197 2.65 -34.60 -5.33
C LYS A 197 2.43 -34.30 -3.84
N GLU A 198 3.50 -33.92 -3.14
CA GLU A 198 3.42 -33.39 -1.78
C GLU A 198 2.44 -32.20 -1.74
N PRO A 199 1.69 -32.01 -0.63
CA PRO A 199 0.87 -30.82 -0.53
C PRO A 199 1.82 -29.64 -0.70
N GLU A 200 1.40 -28.63 -1.44
CA GLU A 200 2.11 -27.36 -1.43
C GLU A 200 2.10 -26.90 0.03
N GLU A 201 3.19 -27.16 0.75
CA GLU A 201 3.42 -26.61 2.08
C GLU A 201 3.11 -25.15 1.97
N ALA A 202 2.13 -24.73 2.77
CA ALA A 202 1.41 -23.51 2.58
C ALA A 202 2.32 -22.37 2.10
N ILE A 203 2.21 -22.02 0.81
CA ILE A 203 2.63 -20.74 0.24
C ILE A 203 1.89 -19.57 0.97
N ALA A 204 1.04 -19.88 1.95
CA ALA A 204 0.56 -18.98 2.99
C ALA A 204 1.66 -18.42 3.93
N ASP A 205 2.85 -19.02 4.00
CA ASP A 205 3.96 -18.46 4.78
C ASP A 205 4.29 -17.03 4.34
N ARG A 206 4.35 -16.75 3.03
CA ARG A 206 4.64 -15.39 2.54
C ARG A 206 3.52 -14.40 2.77
N ARG A 207 2.25 -14.81 2.61
CA ARG A 207 1.08 -13.93 2.78
C ARG A 207 0.90 -13.47 4.23
N ILE A 208 1.41 -14.23 5.19
CA ILE A 208 1.28 -13.93 6.63
C ILE A 208 2.59 -13.35 7.18
N ILE A 209 3.75 -13.92 6.84
CA ILE A 209 5.06 -13.49 7.36
C ILE A 209 5.43 -12.10 6.83
N ALA A 210 5.18 -11.78 5.56
CA ALA A 210 5.59 -10.49 5.00
C ALA A 210 4.85 -9.30 5.62
N PRO A 211 3.51 -9.30 5.80
CA PRO A 211 2.82 -8.22 6.51
C PRO A 211 3.24 -8.09 7.97
N ILE A 212 3.48 -9.21 8.66
CA ILE A 212 3.92 -9.21 10.07
C ILE A 212 5.33 -8.64 10.20
N SER A 213 6.27 -9.09 9.35
CA SER A 213 7.65 -8.58 9.35
C SER A 213 7.67 -7.10 9.00
N GLY A 214 6.88 -6.68 8.02
CA GLY A 214 6.66 -5.28 7.70
C GLY A 214 6.14 -4.47 8.89
N ALA A 215 5.09 -4.94 9.58
CA ALA A 215 4.51 -4.23 10.73
C ALA A 215 5.50 -4.08 11.90
N ILE A 216 6.30 -5.12 12.18
CA ILE A 216 7.36 -5.07 13.20
C ILE A 216 8.44 -4.05 12.80
N LEU A 217 8.82 -4.00 11.52
CA LEU A 217 9.81 -3.04 11.01
C LEU A 217 9.28 -1.59 11.03
N VAL A 218 7.99 -1.38 10.75
CA VAL A 218 7.34 -0.07 10.92
C VAL A 218 7.38 0.35 12.39
N LEU A 219 7.03 -0.54 13.32
CA LEU A 219 7.11 -0.27 14.75
C LEU A 219 8.56 0.03 15.18
N LEU A 220 9.54 -0.72 14.67
CA LEU A 220 10.96 -0.46 14.90
C LEU A 220 11.38 0.91 14.38
N ALA A 221 10.87 1.35 13.23
CA ALA A 221 11.18 2.67 12.67
C ALA A 221 10.63 3.78 13.56
N VAL A 222 9.37 3.65 14.02
CA VAL A 222 8.72 4.62 14.92
C VAL A 222 9.41 4.68 16.27
N LEU A 223 9.71 3.54 16.88
CA LEU A 223 10.39 3.48 18.18
C LEU A 223 11.85 3.96 18.11
N THR A 224 12.56 3.65 17.02
CA THR A 224 13.91 4.20 16.79
C THR A 224 13.85 5.72 16.64
N MET A 225 12.84 6.25 15.93
CA MET A 225 12.65 7.69 15.79
C MET A 225 12.39 8.39 17.13
N THR A 226 11.58 7.80 18.01
CA THR A 226 11.36 8.35 19.37
C THR A 226 12.66 8.47 20.16
N GLY A 227 13.66 7.64 19.85
CA GLY A 227 15.03 7.72 20.36
C GLY A 227 15.73 9.05 20.08
N SER A 228 15.36 9.73 18.99
CA SER A 228 15.97 11.00 18.57
C SER A 228 15.26 12.25 19.12
N PHE A 229 14.00 12.15 19.56
CA PHE A 229 13.20 13.34 19.88
C PHE A 229 13.63 14.04 21.15
N TYR A 230 13.64 13.34 22.29
CA TYR A 230 13.99 13.97 23.56
C TYR A 230 15.41 14.57 23.52
N PRO A 231 16.43 13.88 22.99
CA PRO A 231 17.75 14.48 22.80
C PRO A 231 17.73 15.71 21.89
N ALA A 232 16.97 15.69 20.79
CA ALA A 232 16.90 16.82 19.85
C ALA A 232 16.17 18.04 20.42
N ILE A 233 15.16 17.83 21.26
CA ILE A 233 14.43 18.90 21.95
C ILE A 233 15.38 19.61 22.92
N ASP A 234 16.09 18.86 23.75
CA ASP A 234 17.01 19.44 24.74
C ASP A 234 18.22 20.10 24.07
N ALA A 235 18.74 19.52 22.97
CA ALA A 235 19.95 19.99 22.30
C ALA A 235 19.89 21.44 21.78
N ILE A 236 18.73 21.92 21.30
CA ILE A 236 18.61 23.30 20.79
C ILE A 236 17.48 24.07 21.47
N ALA A 237 16.26 23.54 21.50
CA ALA A 237 15.14 24.25 22.12
C ALA A 237 15.36 24.39 23.63
N GLY A 238 15.93 23.37 24.28
CA GLY A 238 16.37 23.44 25.67
C GLY A 238 17.47 24.49 25.90
N GLU A 239 18.49 24.56 25.04
CA GLU A 239 19.55 25.59 25.14
C GLU A 239 19.03 27.01 24.89
N LYS A 240 18.08 27.19 23.95
CA LYS A 240 17.40 28.47 23.72
C LYS A 240 16.64 28.92 24.95
N GLU A 241 15.89 28.01 25.58
CA GLU A 241 15.10 28.30 26.78
C GLU A 241 15.99 28.62 27.99
N ARG A 242 17.18 28.01 28.07
CA ARG A 242 18.20 28.29 29.09
C ARG A 242 19.05 29.54 28.80
N GLY A 243 18.95 30.14 27.62
CA GLY A 243 19.78 31.28 27.19
C GLY A 243 21.27 30.94 27.05
N THR A 244 21.58 29.68 26.73
CA THR A 244 22.97 29.21 26.57
C THR A 244 23.40 29.10 25.11
N ILE A 245 22.47 29.21 24.17
CA ILE A 245 22.76 29.09 22.74
C ILE A 245 23.59 30.26 22.21
N GLU A 246 23.40 31.45 22.77
CA GLU A 246 24.16 32.67 22.46
C GLU A 246 25.62 32.48 22.82
N THR A 247 25.87 31.85 23.97
CA THR A 247 27.24 31.53 24.41
C THR A 247 27.89 30.54 23.46
N LEU A 248 27.14 29.55 22.96
CA LEU A 248 27.65 28.54 22.02
C LEU A 248 27.99 29.14 20.65
N LEU A 249 27.25 30.15 20.19
CA LEU A 249 27.48 30.84 18.91
C LEU A 249 28.68 31.80 18.93
N ILE A 250 29.16 32.21 20.11
CA ILE A 250 30.34 33.06 20.28
C ILE A 250 31.64 32.22 20.31
N VAL A 251 31.54 30.91 20.52
CA VAL A 251 32.69 29.99 20.49
C VAL A 251 33.35 30.05 19.10
N PRO A 252 34.69 30.00 18.99
CA PRO A 252 35.41 30.07 17.71
C PRO A 252 35.28 28.76 16.88
N CYS A 253 34.06 28.34 16.59
CA CYS A 253 33.69 27.22 15.74
C CYS A 253 32.70 27.65 14.65
N ARG A 254 32.66 26.94 13.52
CA ARG A 254 31.67 27.25 12.47
C ARG A 254 30.30 26.73 12.91
N THR A 255 29.22 27.38 12.49
CA THR A 255 27.85 26.91 12.76
C THR A 255 27.60 25.47 12.25
N GLN A 256 28.28 25.08 11.16
CA GLN A 256 28.26 23.71 10.65
C GLN A 256 28.88 22.70 11.61
N ASP A 257 29.94 23.09 12.34
CA ASP A 257 30.62 22.22 13.31
C ASP A 257 29.75 22.05 14.57
N ILE A 258 29.05 23.11 14.98
CA ILE A 258 28.06 23.07 16.08
C ILE A 258 26.91 22.11 15.73
N VAL A 259 26.30 22.31 14.56
CA VAL A 259 25.18 21.47 14.11
C VAL A 259 25.60 20.01 13.96
N PHE A 260 26.78 19.75 13.40
CA PHE A 260 27.30 18.39 13.25
C PHE A 260 27.60 17.73 14.61
N GLY A 261 28.13 18.47 15.58
CA GLY A 261 28.36 17.98 16.94
C GLY A 261 27.05 17.61 17.66
N LYS A 262 26.03 18.49 17.57
CA LYS A 262 24.70 18.21 18.14
C LYS A 262 24.04 17.00 17.48
N PHE A 263 24.13 16.92 16.15
CA PHE A 263 23.68 15.76 15.39
C PHE A 263 24.35 14.46 15.87
N LEU A 264 25.67 14.46 16.07
CA LEU A 264 26.41 13.26 16.48
C LEU A 264 25.99 12.76 17.87
N ALA A 265 25.68 13.67 18.81
CA ALA A 265 25.14 13.30 20.12
C ALA A 265 23.76 12.63 19.99
N ILE A 266 22.84 13.25 19.26
CA ILE A 266 21.47 12.74 19.04
C ILE A 266 21.52 11.39 18.31
N PHE A 267 22.37 11.29 17.28
CA PHE A 267 22.58 10.06 16.52
C PHE A 267 23.12 8.94 17.40
N GLY A 268 24.08 9.23 18.30
CA GLY A 268 24.58 8.27 19.27
C GLY A 268 23.50 7.71 20.21
N VAL A 269 22.61 8.57 20.73
CA VAL A 269 21.47 8.14 21.56
C VAL A 269 20.46 7.33 20.73
N THR A 270 20.21 7.74 19.49
CA THR A 270 19.30 7.04 18.58
C THR A 270 19.82 5.64 18.24
N LEU A 271 21.13 5.49 18.02
CA LEU A 271 21.78 4.18 17.83
C LEU A 271 21.68 3.29 19.07
N ALA A 272 21.85 3.85 20.27
CA ALA A 272 21.64 3.10 21.51
C ALA A 272 20.19 2.62 21.64
N THR A 273 19.23 3.45 21.21
CA THR A 273 17.79 3.10 21.16
C THR A 273 17.52 1.98 20.16
N LEU A 274 18.10 2.07 18.96
CA LEU A 274 18.03 1.01 17.94
C LEU A 274 18.59 -0.32 18.49
N ALA A 275 19.75 -0.29 19.14
CA ALA A 275 20.35 -1.48 19.74
C ALA A 275 19.45 -2.09 20.84
N ALA A 276 18.89 -1.26 21.73
CA ALA A 276 17.95 -1.73 22.75
C ALA A 276 16.68 -2.36 22.14
N ASN A 277 16.15 -1.78 21.07
CA ASN A 277 15.01 -2.32 20.34
C ASN A 277 15.33 -3.67 19.68
N VAL A 278 16.48 -3.79 19.00
CA VAL A 278 16.91 -5.04 18.37
C VAL A 278 17.11 -6.14 19.41
N ILE A 279 17.71 -5.84 20.56
CA ILE A 279 17.86 -6.78 21.68
C ILE A 279 16.48 -7.21 22.19
N SER A 280 15.53 -6.28 22.35
CA SER A 280 14.17 -6.59 22.77
C SER A 280 13.44 -7.51 21.79
N ILE A 281 13.53 -7.22 20.49
CA ILE A 281 12.95 -8.07 19.44
C ILE A 281 13.55 -9.48 19.50
N LEU A 282 14.88 -9.59 19.59
CA LEU A 282 15.58 -10.87 19.68
C LEU A 282 15.11 -11.68 20.90
N LEU A 283 15.07 -11.07 22.09
CA LEU A 283 14.57 -11.72 23.30
C LEU A 283 13.11 -12.15 23.16
N THR A 284 12.29 -11.31 22.53
CA THR A 284 10.86 -11.59 22.30
C THR A 284 10.69 -12.78 21.36
N ILE A 285 11.47 -12.86 20.28
CA ILE A 285 11.47 -14.01 19.36
C ILE A 285 11.92 -15.28 20.10
N LEU A 286 13.01 -15.22 20.87
CA LEU A 286 13.51 -16.38 21.62
C LEU A 286 12.50 -16.92 22.64
N VAL A 287 11.76 -16.03 23.31
CA VAL A 287 10.66 -16.43 24.21
C VAL A 287 9.49 -16.99 23.41
N SER A 288 9.12 -16.36 22.30
CA SER A 288 8.00 -16.78 21.45
C SER A 288 8.23 -18.16 20.83
N LEU A 289 9.47 -18.47 20.41
CA LEU A 289 9.84 -19.77 19.82
C LEU A 289 9.61 -20.94 20.79
N ARG A 290 9.64 -20.73 22.11
CA ARG A 290 9.31 -21.78 23.11
C ARG A 290 7.84 -22.21 23.07
N TYR A 291 6.98 -21.42 22.43
CA TYR A 291 5.55 -21.69 22.32
C TYR A 291 5.17 -22.28 20.95
N PHE A 292 6.12 -22.46 20.02
CA PHE A 292 5.89 -23.12 18.73
C PHE A 292 6.17 -24.64 18.82
N PRO A 293 5.45 -25.48 18.05
CA PRO A 293 5.67 -26.93 18.03
C PRO A 293 7.09 -27.30 17.59
N ASP A 294 7.62 -28.40 18.14
CA ASP A 294 8.97 -28.89 17.87
C ASP A 294 9.21 -29.10 16.36
N GLY A 295 10.29 -28.53 15.84
CA GLY A 295 10.74 -28.70 14.44
C GLY A 295 10.71 -27.43 13.56
N SER A 296 9.92 -26.40 13.90
CA SER A 296 9.90 -25.15 13.10
C SER A 296 11.04 -24.18 13.45
N ALA A 297 11.60 -24.27 14.66
CA ALA A 297 12.58 -23.32 15.17
C ALA A 297 13.89 -23.26 14.35
N ASP A 298 14.39 -24.41 13.88
CA ASP A 298 15.66 -24.49 13.15
C ASP A 298 15.59 -23.84 11.76
N TYR A 299 14.43 -23.91 11.10
CA TYR A 299 14.20 -23.25 9.81
C TYR A 299 14.22 -21.72 9.94
N TYR A 300 13.57 -21.17 10.97
CA TYR A 300 13.55 -19.72 11.21
C TYR A 300 14.91 -19.20 11.67
N LEU A 301 15.63 -19.93 12.54
CA LEU A 301 16.92 -19.51 13.08
C LEU A 301 18.03 -19.42 12.00
N GLN A 302 17.99 -20.27 10.97
CA GLN A 302 19.00 -20.26 9.89
C GLN A 302 18.91 -19.03 8.98
N ASN A 303 17.71 -18.47 8.78
CA ASN A 303 17.49 -17.33 7.86
C ASN A 303 17.52 -15.95 8.53
N ILE A 304 17.25 -15.87 9.84
CA ILE A 304 17.20 -14.59 10.58
C ILE A 304 18.56 -13.86 10.60
N GLY A 305 19.69 -14.58 10.66
CA GLY A 305 21.00 -13.97 10.85
C GLY A 305 21.41 -12.98 9.76
N ARG A 306 21.15 -13.31 8.48
CA ARG A 306 21.48 -12.44 7.34
C ARG A 306 20.51 -11.26 7.25
N GLY A 307 19.20 -11.53 7.33
CA GLY A 307 18.18 -10.49 7.30
C GLY A 307 18.31 -9.48 8.43
N ALA A 308 18.66 -9.93 9.64
CA ALA A 308 18.93 -9.05 10.79
C ALA A 308 20.13 -8.12 10.56
N CYS A 309 21.20 -8.61 9.92
CA CYS A 309 22.37 -7.79 9.61
C CYS A 309 22.04 -6.67 8.59
N ILE A 310 21.33 -7.03 7.51
CA ILE A 310 20.88 -6.06 6.50
C ILE A 310 19.94 -5.03 7.14
N THR A 311 19.01 -5.49 7.98
CA THR A 311 18.10 -4.62 8.74
C THR A 311 18.87 -3.65 9.63
N LEU A 312 19.86 -4.13 10.40
CA LEU A 312 20.66 -3.28 11.29
C LEU A 312 21.40 -2.18 10.52
N ILE A 313 22.05 -2.53 9.40
CA ILE A 313 22.78 -1.57 8.57
C ILE A 313 21.83 -0.53 7.96
N SER A 314 20.69 -0.99 7.43
CA SER A 314 19.64 -0.14 6.87
C SER A 314 19.10 0.87 7.91
N PHE A 315 18.85 0.39 9.13
CA PHE A 315 18.33 1.21 10.23
C PHE A 315 19.35 2.17 10.85
N ILE A 316 20.66 1.96 10.68
CA ILE A 316 21.67 2.98 10.98
C ILE A 316 21.47 4.20 10.06
N GLY A 317 21.20 3.98 8.77
CA GLY A 317 20.83 5.04 7.83
C GLY A 317 19.56 5.78 8.24
N LEU A 318 18.51 5.03 8.60
CA LEU A 318 17.25 5.58 9.11
C LEU A 318 17.47 6.42 10.38
N SER A 319 18.28 5.93 11.32
CA SER A 319 18.61 6.63 12.57
C SER A 319 19.30 7.97 12.30
N SER A 320 20.15 8.03 11.27
CA SER A 320 20.82 9.26 10.84
C SER A 320 19.81 10.28 10.31
N VAL A 321 18.91 9.87 9.41
CA VAL A 321 17.86 10.75 8.88
C VAL A 321 16.92 11.22 9.99
N ALA A 322 16.50 10.32 10.88
CA ALA A 322 15.72 10.60 12.07
C ALA A 322 16.34 11.70 12.93
N SER A 323 17.63 11.56 13.23
CA SER A 323 18.37 12.49 14.09
C SER A 323 18.53 13.87 13.45
N ALA A 324 18.85 13.91 12.15
CA ALA A 324 18.98 15.16 11.40
C ALA A 324 17.64 15.88 11.22
N MET A 325 16.56 15.12 10.99
CA MET A 325 15.22 15.66 10.84
C MET A 325 14.70 16.24 12.16
N SER A 326 14.86 15.50 13.26
CA SER A 326 14.51 15.98 14.61
C SER A 326 15.26 17.26 14.92
N LEU A 327 16.58 17.31 14.70
CA LEU A 327 17.39 18.49 14.94
C LEU A 327 16.95 19.70 14.09
N ALA A 328 16.65 19.47 12.81
CA ALA A 328 16.19 20.54 11.91
C ALA A 328 14.87 21.16 12.39
N VAL A 329 13.92 20.32 12.83
CA VAL A 329 12.60 20.75 13.29
C VAL A 329 12.70 21.48 14.64
N THR A 330 13.47 20.94 15.59
CA THR A 330 13.64 21.58 16.91
C THR A 330 14.40 22.89 16.84
N THR A 331 15.29 23.05 15.85
CA THR A 331 16.00 24.31 15.59
C THR A 331 15.04 25.46 15.27
N ALA A 332 13.92 25.18 14.61
CA ALA A 332 12.91 26.18 14.26
C ALA A 332 12.01 26.59 15.45
N SER A 333 12.04 25.85 16.55
CA SER A 333 11.16 26.05 17.71
C SER A 333 11.71 27.07 18.69
N LYS A 334 10.82 27.77 19.41
CA LYS A 334 11.18 28.78 20.41
C LYS A 334 11.34 28.21 21.81
N SER A 335 10.62 27.14 22.14
CA SER A 335 10.65 26.49 23.46
C SER A 335 10.62 24.98 23.36
N VAL A 336 10.95 24.29 24.46
CA VAL A 336 10.85 22.83 24.59
C VAL A 336 9.43 22.34 24.25
N LYS A 337 8.41 23.09 24.69
CA LYS A 337 6.99 22.76 24.43
C LYS A 337 6.59 22.91 22.97
N GLU A 338 7.05 23.96 22.31
CA GLU A 338 6.82 24.13 20.87
C GLU A 338 7.56 23.06 20.07
N ALA A 339 8.78 22.71 20.46
CA ALA A 339 9.55 21.62 19.86
C ALA A 339 8.82 20.27 19.97
N GLN A 340 8.26 19.96 21.14
CA GLN A 340 7.49 18.72 21.34
C GLN A 340 6.21 18.68 20.49
N ASN A 341 5.47 19.80 20.43
CA ASN A 341 4.26 19.89 19.63
C ASN A 341 4.54 19.85 18.12
N THR A 342 5.65 20.44 17.66
CA THR A 342 6.05 20.44 16.24
C THR A 342 6.61 19.11 15.78
N LEU A 343 7.22 18.33 16.67
CA LEU A 343 7.67 16.96 16.37
C LEU A 343 6.52 15.95 16.28
N THR A 344 5.36 16.21 16.89
CA THR A 344 4.22 15.25 16.84
C THR A 344 3.72 15.01 15.41
N PRO A 345 3.45 16.02 14.56
CA PRO A 345 3.15 15.81 13.15
C PRO A 345 4.27 15.11 12.36
N VAL A 346 5.53 15.30 12.77
CA VAL A 346 6.69 14.65 12.13
C VAL A 346 6.67 13.15 12.40
N ILE A 347 6.29 12.72 13.60
CA ILE A 347 6.06 11.30 13.93
C ILE A 347 5.03 10.69 12.99
N LEU A 348 3.89 11.38 12.81
CA LEU A 348 2.81 10.91 11.97
C LEU A 348 3.25 10.81 10.50
N LEU A 349 3.96 11.82 10.00
CA LEU A 349 4.53 11.79 8.65
C LEU A 349 5.47 10.60 8.45
N ILE A 350 6.36 10.36 9.41
CA ILE A 350 7.31 9.25 9.36
C ILE A 350 6.60 7.91 9.46
N SER A 351 5.60 7.79 10.33
CA SER A 351 4.78 6.60 10.48
C SER A 351 4.03 6.30 9.18
N ALA A 352 3.53 7.33 8.50
CA ALA A 352 2.90 7.20 7.19
C ALA A 352 3.91 6.74 6.12
N LEU A 353 5.08 7.36 6.03
CA LEU A 353 6.15 6.94 5.11
C LEU A 353 6.61 5.50 5.38
N ALA A 354 6.72 5.12 6.65
CA ALA A 354 7.03 3.75 7.04
C ALA A 354 5.91 2.79 6.61
N GLY A 355 4.64 3.16 6.84
CA GLY A 355 3.47 2.39 6.47
C GLY A 355 3.28 2.18 4.96
N VAL A 356 3.83 3.06 4.10
CA VAL A 356 3.83 2.86 2.63
C VAL A 356 4.48 1.52 2.25
N ALA A 357 5.47 1.05 3.01
CA ALA A 357 6.11 -0.24 2.75
C ALA A 357 5.16 -1.45 2.92
N LEU A 358 4.02 -1.27 3.59
CA LEU A 358 3.00 -2.31 3.76
C LEU A 358 2.00 -2.35 2.59
N LEU A 359 2.03 -1.37 1.69
CA LEU A 359 1.09 -1.32 0.57
C LEU A 359 1.40 -2.41 -0.47
N PRO A 360 0.37 -3.10 -0.99
CA PRO A 360 0.55 -4.08 -2.05
C PRO A 360 1.18 -3.44 -3.29
N GLY A 361 2.20 -4.09 -3.86
CA GLY A 361 2.90 -3.63 -5.07
C GLY A 361 4.14 -2.77 -4.82
N ILE A 362 4.42 -2.40 -3.57
CA ILE A 362 5.70 -1.77 -3.20
C ILE A 362 6.74 -2.88 -3.01
N SER A 363 7.67 -3.00 -3.96
CA SER A 363 8.78 -3.96 -3.94
C SER A 363 10.13 -3.26 -3.80
N ASN A 364 11.17 -4.07 -3.67
CA ASN A 364 12.57 -3.64 -3.57
C ASN A 364 13.14 -3.11 -4.92
N ASP A 365 12.30 -2.93 -5.93
CA ASP A 365 12.71 -2.56 -7.29
C ASP A 365 12.74 -1.04 -7.52
N GLY A 366 13.63 -0.60 -8.41
CA GLY A 366 13.69 0.79 -8.88
C GLY A 366 14.14 1.79 -7.82
N PHE A 367 13.37 2.88 -7.64
CA PHE A 367 13.72 4.01 -6.77
C PHE A 367 13.15 3.90 -5.33
N VAL A 368 12.34 2.89 -5.03
CA VAL A 368 11.75 2.69 -3.69
C VAL A 368 12.83 2.59 -2.59
N PRO A 369 13.95 1.86 -2.77
CA PRO A 369 15.03 1.82 -1.78
C PRO A 369 15.65 3.19 -1.49
N ALA A 370 15.52 4.18 -2.39
CA ALA A 370 16.02 5.52 -2.17
C ALA A 370 15.09 6.38 -1.30
N VAL A 371 13.87 5.96 -0.99
CA VAL A 371 12.92 6.74 -0.18
C VAL A 371 13.20 6.50 1.31
N PRO A 372 13.54 7.54 2.12
CA PRO A 372 13.75 7.35 3.56
C PRO A 372 12.51 6.79 4.27
N PHE A 373 12.74 5.97 5.30
CA PHE A 373 11.76 5.16 6.02
C PHE A 373 11.18 4.01 5.18
N THR A 374 10.53 4.29 4.06
CA THR A 374 9.93 3.26 3.18
C THR A 374 10.99 2.29 2.66
N GLY A 375 12.05 2.81 2.05
CA GLY A 375 13.10 2.00 1.44
C GLY A 375 13.84 1.13 2.45
N GLN A 376 14.13 1.64 3.64
CA GLN A 376 14.78 0.86 4.69
C GLN A 376 13.92 -0.31 5.15
N ILE A 377 12.59 -0.11 5.25
CA ILE A 377 11.65 -1.16 5.65
C ILE A 377 11.52 -2.19 4.54
N VAL A 378 11.31 -1.78 3.28
CA VAL A 378 11.18 -2.70 2.13
C VAL A 378 12.44 -3.57 1.98
N VAL A 379 13.64 -2.98 2.02
CA VAL A 379 14.90 -3.72 1.95
C VAL A 379 15.05 -4.71 3.12
N SER A 380 14.63 -4.30 4.33
CA SER A 380 14.70 -5.16 5.51
C SER A 380 13.67 -6.29 5.46
N GLN A 381 12.47 -6.01 4.98
CA GLN A 381 11.37 -6.96 4.84
C GLN A 381 11.71 -8.04 3.81
N ASP A 382 12.25 -7.64 2.66
CA ASP A 382 12.74 -8.53 1.61
C ASP A 382 13.88 -9.42 2.14
N ALA A 383 14.82 -8.85 2.89
CA ALA A 383 15.92 -9.61 3.49
C ALA A 383 15.50 -10.56 4.62
N LEU A 384 14.39 -10.28 5.31
CA LEU A 384 13.84 -11.13 6.39
C LEU A 384 12.85 -12.19 5.88
N THR A 385 12.41 -12.10 4.63
CA THR A 385 11.46 -13.04 4.04
C THR A 385 12.23 -13.99 3.10
N PRO A 386 12.19 -15.32 3.30
CA PRO A 386 12.98 -16.24 2.49
C PRO A 386 12.57 -16.18 1.00
N PRO A 387 13.53 -16.30 0.05
CA PRO A 387 13.23 -16.30 -1.38
C PRO A 387 12.36 -17.52 -1.74
N PRO A 388 11.52 -17.41 -2.78
CA PRO A 388 10.75 -18.56 -3.25
C PRO A 388 11.68 -19.72 -3.57
N ILE A 389 11.27 -20.94 -3.21
CA ILE A 389 11.95 -22.15 -3.67
C ILE A 389 11.74 -22.19 -5.18
N GLU A 390 12.73 -21.73 -5.95
CA GLU A 390 12.78 -21.96 -7.38
C GLU A 390 12.82 -23.48 -7.58
N GLN A 391 11.75 -24.05 -8.14
CA GLN A 391 11.86 -25.36 -8.75
C GLN A 391 12.93 -25.23 -9.83
N PRO A 392 13.99 -26.06 -9.82
CA PRO A 392 15.00 -25.99 -10.86
C PRO A 392 14.29 -26.22 -12.20
N LEU A 393 14.31 -25.20 -13.06
CA LEU A 393 13.98 -25.34 -14.47
C LEU A 393 14.94 -26.38 -15.04
N ILE A 394 14.44 -27.61 -15.22
CA ILE A 394 15.11 -28.60 -16.04
C ILE A 394 14.98 -28.09 -17.48
N THR A 395 15.97 -27.31 -17.92
CA THR A 395 16.15 -27.07 -19.35
C THR A 395 16.83 -28.30 -19.94
N ASP A 396 16.34 -28.78 -21.08
CA ASP A 396 16.79 -29.99 -21.80
C ASP A 396 18.27 -29.98 -22.25
N ASP A 397 19.05 -28.98 -21.87
CA ASP A 397 20.47 -28.92 -22.16
C ASP A 397 21.26 -28.83 -20.86
N ASN A 398 22.11 -29.84 -20.63
CA ASN A 398 22.87 -30.08 -19.40
C ASN A 398 24.06 -29.10 -19.25
N GLN A 399 23.88 -27.84 -19.65
CA GLN A 399 24.86 -26.77 -19.50
C GLN A 399 24.46 -25.87 -18.33
N ILE A 400 25.10 -26.12 -17.19
CA ILE A 400 25.13 -25.18 -16.07
C ILE A 400 25.88 -23.93 -16.56
N SER A 401 25.16 -22.85 -16.88
CA SER A 401 25.77 -21.57 -17.23
C SER A 401 26.56 -21.03 -16.03
N SER A 402 27.88 -21.13 -16.10
CA SER A 402 28.82 -20.70 -15.05
C SER A 402 28.96 -19.17 -14.92
N SER A 403 28.28 -18.39 -15.77
CA SER A 403 28.23 -16.92 -15.71
C SER A 403 27.34 -16.36 -14.59
N TRP A 404 26.39 -17.15 -14.06
CA TRP A 404 25.44 -16.70 -13.03
C TRP A 404 25.95 -16.75 -11.58
N LYS A 405 27.16 -17.27 -11.33
CA LYS A 405 27.68 -17.43 -9.95
C LYS A 405 28.50 -16.26 -9.41
N MET A 406 28.97 -15.34 -10.26
CA MET A 406 29.92 -14.29 -9.82
C MET A 406 29.31 -12.88 -9.66
N THR A 407 28.06 -12.66 -10.10
CA THR A 407 27.35 -11.36 -10.03
C THR A 407 26.36 -11.22 -8.86
N LYS A 408 26.02 -12.30 -8.13
CA LYS A 408 24.99 -12.30 -7.07
C LYS A 408 25.21 -11.30 -5.91
N PRO A 409 26.39 -11.14 -5.30
CA PRO A 409 26.49 -10.31 -4.10
C PRO A 409 26.37 -8.80 -4.36
N ILE A 410 26.72 -8.32 -5.56
CA ILE A 410 26.66 -6.89 -5.90
C ILE A 410 25.22 -6.48 -6.25
N VAL A 411 24.49 -7.34 -6.96
CA VAL A 411 23.08 -7.07 -7.31
C VAL A 411 22.18 -7.19 -6.08
N GLU A 412 22.43 -8.14 -5.19
CA GLU A 412 21.67 -8.31 -3.94
C GLU A 412 21.91 -7.18 -2.91
N LEU A 413 23.09 -6.54 -2.93
CA LEU A 413 23.41 -5.41 -2.03
C LEU A 413 23.08 -4.03 -2.61
N ALA A 414 22.73 -3.93 -3.90
CA ALA A 414 22.45 -2.65 -4.55
C ALA A 414 21.31 -1.85 -3.88
N PRO A 415 20.19 -2.48 -3.44
CA PRO A 415 19.14 -1.75 -2.74
C PRO A 415 19.59 -1.21 -1.38
N LEU A 416 20.38 -1.99 -0.62
CA LEU A 416 20.96 -1.54 0.65
C LEU A 416 21.93 -0.37 0.45
N LEU A 417 22.77 -0.41 -0.58
CA LEU A 417 23.65 0.73 -0.91
C LEU A 417 22.83 1.97 -1.28
N THR A 418 21.72 1.78 -1.99
CA THR A 418 20.81 2.87 -2.37
C THR A 418 20.15 3.52 -1.15
N THR A 419 19.68 2.73 -0.17
CA THR A 419 19.12 3.28 1.09
C THR A 419 20.17 4.06 1.87
N ILE A 420 21.41 3.57 1.93
CA ILE A 420 22.52 4.23 2.65
C ILE A 420 22.89 5.55 1.96
N LEU A 421 23.09 5.53 0.65
CA LEU A 421 23.44 6.74 -0.13
C LEU A 421 22.33 7.80 -0.03
N SER A 422 21.07 7.38 -0.12
CA SER A 422 19.94 8.28 0.09
C SER A 422 19.93 8.86 1.50
N SER A 423 20.11 8.02 2.52
CA SER A 423 20.15 8.47 3.92
C SER A 423 21.26 9.49 4.16
N ILE A 424 22.45 9.27 3.60
CA ILE A 424 23.58 10.21 3.65
C ILE A 424 23.22 11.53 2.95
N GLY A 425 22.62 11.46 1.75
CA GLY A 425 22.21 12.63 0.99
C GLY A 425 21.17 13.48 1.73
N VAL A 426 20.12 12.84 2.24
CA VAL A 426 19.04 13.51 2.99
C VAL A 426 19.56 14.10 4.29
N THR A 427 20.34 13.34 5.07
CA THR A 427 20.99 13.86 6.29
C THR A 427 21.87 15.07 5.97
N TRP A 428 22.67 15.02 4.91
CA TRP A 428 23.53 16.13 4.52
C TRP A 428 22.73 17.39 4.19
N VAL A 429 21.64 17.26 3.42
CA VAL A 429 20.73 18.38 3.11
C VAL A 429 20.10 18.95 4.38
N LEU A 430 19.62 18.10 5.29
CA LEU A 430 18.99 18.52 6.54
C LEU A 430 19.98 19.26 7.45
N LEU A 431 21.21 18.77 7.59
CA LEU A 431 22.23 19.43 8.40
C LEU A 431 22.67 20.77 7.79
N ARG A 432 22.77 20.86 6.45
CA ARG A 432 23.01 22.13 5.74
C ARG A 432 21.89 23.14 5.97
N GLY A 433 20.63 22.69 5.85
CA GLY A 433 19.46 23.51 6.15
C GLY A 433 19.45 23.99 7.59
N THR A 434 19.71 23.09 8.54
CA THR A 434 19.79 23.41 9.97
C THR A 434 20.86 24.45 10.27
N ALA A 435 22.05 24.31 9.68
CA ALA A 435 23.13 25.29 9.84
C ALA A 435 22.78 26.66 9.27
N ALA A 436 22.01 26.71 8.17
CA ALA A 436 21.50 27.97 7.61
C ALA A 436 20.42 28.60 8.51
N MET A 437 19.53 27.79 9.11
CA MET A 437 18.51 28.27 10.05
C MET A 437 19.14 28.82 11.33
N LEU A 438 20.23 28.23 11.80
CA LEU A 438 20.97 28.70 12.98
C LEU A 438 21.65 30.06 12.76
N THR A 439 21.92 30.43 11.50
CA THR A 439 22.47 31.74 11.11
C THR A 439 21.39 32.79 10.81
N ASP A 440 20.12 32.39 10.76
CA ASP A 440 19.01 33.29 10.47
C ASP A 440 18.56 33.98 11.77
N GLU A 441 18.84 35.28 11.90
CA GLU A 441 18.52 36.07 13.09
C GLU A 441 17.01 36.09 13.37
N ASP A 442 16.15 36.07 12.35
CA ASP A 442 14.68 36.07 12.52
C ASP A 442 14.16 34.73 13.06
N ILE A 443 14.90 33.64 12.91
CA ILE A 443 14.53 32.31 13.42
C ILE A 443 15.19 32.06 14.77
N LEU A 444 16.42 32.54 14.94
CA LEU A 444 17.22 32.37 16.15
C LEU A 444 16.74 33.29 17.29
N PHE A 445 16.44 34.56 16.99
CA PHE A 445 16.05 35.60 17.96
C PHE A 445 14.57 35.94 17.95
N ARG A 446 13.73 35.04 17.42
CA ARG A 446 12.29 35.08 17.67
C ARG A 446 12.06 34.94 19.17
N GLY A 447 11.93 36.07 19.86
CA GLY A 447 11.49 36.08 21.24
C GLY A 447 10.14 35.38 21.40
N PRO A 448 9.71 35.14 22.65
CA PRO A 448 8.31 34.87 22.93
C PRO A 448 7.53 36.16 22.63
N ASP A 449 7.38 36.50 21.35
CA ASP A 449 6.34 37.41 20.90
C ASP A 449 5.08 36.87 21.51
N ALA A 450 4.51 37.66 22.41
CA ALA A 450 3.33 37.34 23.18
C ALA A 450 2.38 36.59 22.27
N ALA A 451 1.88 35.46 22.76
CA ALA A 451 0.75 34.76 22.18
C ALA A 451 -0.44 35.74 22.11
N SER A 452 -0.44 36.64 21.13
CA SER A 452 -1.67 37.18 20.59
C SER A 452 -2.38 35.93 20.10
N GLY A 453 -3.48 35.56 20.75
CA GLY A 453 -4.21 34.33 20.46
C GLY A 453 -4.74 34.28 19.03
N PHE A 454 -6.00 33.91 18.84
CA PHE A 454 -6.64 33.90 17.50
C PHE A 454 -6.84 35.30 16.89
N ALA A 455 -6.13 36.33 17.35
CA ALA A 455 -6.20 37.68 16.81
C ALA A 455 -5.74 37.70 15.34
N ARG A 456 -6.52 38.39 14.52
CA ARG A 456 -6.27 38.47 13.07
C ARG A 456 -4.93 39.16 12.80
N PRO A 457 -4.01 38.55 12.02
CA PRO A 457 -2.69 39.12 11.75
C PRO A 457 -2.73 40.51 11.09
N ALA A 458 -1.64 41.27 11.25
CA ALA A 458 -1.45 42.53 10.54
C ALA A 458 -1.37 42.31 9.01
N PRO A 459 -1.80 43.30 8.20
CA PRO A 459 -1.72 43.22 6.73
C PRO A 459 -0.29 42.98 6.24
N ARG A 460 -0.14 42.12 5.22
CA ARG A 460 1.15 41.75 4.61
C ARG A 460 1.04 41.66 3.09
N LEU A 461 2.16 41.79 2.38
CA LEU A 461 2.11 41.76 0.91
C LEU A 461 1.93 40.34 0.35
N VAL A 462 2.55 39.34 0.98
CA VAL A 462 2.50 37.92 0.60
C VAL A 462 2.39 37.05 1.86
N PRO A 463 1.89 35.80 1.77
CA PRO A 463 1.84 34.91 2.93
C PRO A 463 3.23 34.53 3.44
N GLY A 464 3.33 34.12 4.71
CA GLY A 464 4.57 33.55 5.25
C GLY A 464 4.67 32.05 4.98
N VAL A 465 5.89 31.49 5.02
CA VAL A 465 6.17 30.05 4.76
C VAL A 465 5.28 29.10 5.55
N ILE A 466 5.11 29.34 6.86
CA ILE A 466 4.24 28.53 7.74
C ILE A 466 2.79 28.50 7.22
N HIS A 467 2.29 29.63 6.72
CA HIS A 467 0.94 29.75 6.20
C HIS A 467 0.78 29.11 4.82
N GLY A 468 1.86 29.07 4.02
CA GLY A 468 1.94 28.26 2.81
C GLY A 468 1.80 26.77 3.13
N GLY A 469 2.56 26.28 4.11
CA GLY A 469 2.47 24.89 4.58
C GLY A 469 1.13 24.54 5.22
N LEU A 470 0.53 25.46 5.98
CA LEU A 470 -0.78 25.24 6.63
C LEU A 470 -1.90 25.03 5.60
N ALA A 471 -1.91 25.79 4.50
CA ALA A 471 -2.91 25.61 3.44
C ALA A 471 -2.83 24.20 2.82
N LEU A 472 -1.61 23.69 2.62
CA LEU A 472 -1.38 22.35 2.10
C LEU A 472 -1.82 21.27 3.08
N ALA A 473 -1.45 21.40 4.35
CA ALA A 473 -1.80 20.44 5.39
C ALA A 473 -3.33 20.32 5.57
N VAL A 474 -4.02 21.47 5.67
CA VAL A 474 -5.49 21.49 5.80
C VAL A 474 -6.16 21.02 4.50
N GLY A 475 -5.62 21.37 3.34
CA GLY A 475 -6.12 20.88 2.04
C GLY A 475 -5.99 19.37 1.88
N LEU A 476 -4.85 18.77 2.26
CA LEU A 476 -4.64 17.32 2.28
C LEU A 476 -5.59 16.62 3.26
N ALA A 477 -5.75 17.15 4.47
CA ALA A 477 -6.70 16.63 5.43
C ALA A 477 -8.14 16.71 4.90
N GLY A 478 -8.51 17.84 4.29
CA GLY A 478 -9.80 18.03 3.64
C GLY A 478 -10.05 17.02 2.53
N LEU A 479 -9.07 16.79 1.66
CA LEU A 479 -9.13 15.76 0.61
C LEU A 479 -9.33 14.37 1.19
N TRP A 480 -8.60 14.00 2.25
CA TRP A 480 -8.75 12.71 2.92
C TRP A 480 -10.20 12.49 3.39
N TYR A 481 -10.76 13.45 4.12
CA TYR A 481 -12.14 13.35 4.60
C TYR A 481 -13.15 13.33 3.46
N VAL A 482 -13.00 14.22 2.47
CA VAL A 482 -13.91 14.28 1.32
C VAL A 482 -13.84 12.99 0.51
N GLN A 483 -12.68 12.38 0.34
CA GLN A 483 -12.55 11.11 -0.37
C GLN A 483 -13.33 9.98 0.31
N GLY A 484 -13.38 9.94 1.65
CA GLY A 484 -14.14 8.94 2.40
C GLY A 484 -15.66 9.13 2.36
N ILE A 485 -16.15 10.37 2.21
CA ILE A 485 -17.59 10.69 2.16
C ILE A 485 -18.09 11.02 0.75
N SER A 486 -17.21 11.00 -0.25
CA SER A 486 -17.53 11.46 -1.60
C SER A 486 -18.59 10.55 -2.23
N PRO A 487 -19.59 11.12 -2.92
CA PRO A 487 -20.55 10.32 -3.68
C PRO A 487 -19.85 9.41 -4.70
N ALA A 488 -20.40 8.22 -4.95
CA ALA A 488 -19.90 7.32 -5.99
C ALA A 488 -19.93 7.95 -7.40
N ASN A 489 -20.81 8.94 -7.62
CA ASN A 489 -20.90 9.69 -8.85
C ASN A 489 -19.71 10.66 -9.02
N ILE A 490 -18.85 10.36 -10.00
CA ILE A 490 -17.64 11.14 -10.31
C ILE A 490 -17.91 12.61 -10.65
N VAL A 491 -19.08 12.94 -11.23
CA VAL A 491 -19.48 14.31 -11.60
C VAL A 491 -19.60 15.20 -10.35
N LEU A 492 -20.06 14.64 -9.23
CA LEU A 492 -20.15 15.34 -7.95
C LEU A 492 -18.88 15.20 -7.11
N ALA A 493 -18.18 14.07 -7.25
CA ALA A 493 -16.95 13.80 -6.51
C ALA A 493 -15.83 14.80 -6.84
N ILE A 494 -15.62 15.12 -8.13
CA ILE A 494 -14.53 16.02 -8.54
C ILE A 494 -14.73 17.44 -7.96
N PRO A 495 -15.88 18.11 -8.11
CA PRO A 495 -16.09 19.41 -7.48
C PRO A 495 -15.98 19.38 -5.96
N ALA A 496 -16.47 18.31 -5.30
CA ALA A 496 -16.36 18.16 -3.86
C ALA A 496 -14.89 18.08 -3.41
N GLN A 497 -14.08 17.27 -4.10
CA GLN A 497 -12.64 17.18 -3.86
C GLN A 497 -11.96 18.53 -4.06
N GLN A 498 -12.25 19.23 -5.16
CA GLN A 498 -11.67 20.55 -5.44
C GLN A 498 -12.10 21.61 -4.39
N LEU A 499 -13.34 21.54 -3.89
CA LEU A 499 -13.81 22.41 -2.81
C LEU A 499 -13.05 22.16 -1.51
N ALA A 500 -12.72 20.90 -1.20
CA ALA A 500 -11.92 20.51 -0.04
C ALA A 500 -10.53 21.17 -0.03
N VAL A 501 -9.98 21.39 -1.21
CA VAL A 501 -8.67 22.02 -1.44
C VAL A 501 -8.74 23.54 -1.33
N VAL A 502 -9.79 24.14 -1.88
CA VAL A 502 -9.90 25.61 -2.02
C VAL A 502 -10.56 26.27 -0.80
N ALA A 503 -11.45 25.59 -0.09
CA ALA A 503 -12.10 26.15 1.10
C ALA A 503 -11.09 26.57 2.20
N PRO A 504 -10.04 25.77 2.52
CA PRO A 504 -8.99 26.19 3.44
C PRO A 504 -8.24 27.43 2.94
N LEU A 505 -7.96 27.50 1.64
CA LEU A 505 -7.31 28.65 1.02
C LEU A 505 -8.19 29.92 1.15
N ALA A 506 -9.49 29.82 0.90
CA ALA A 506 -10.43 30.93 1.06
C ALA A 506 -10.51 31.42 2.50
N MET A 507 -10.53 30.50 3.47
CA MET A 507 -10.52 30.82 4.90
C MET A 507 -9.21 31.51 5.32
N LEU A 508 -8.07 31.02 4.84
CA LEU A 508 -6.77 31.63 5.09
C LEU A 508 -6.64 33.01 4.45
N LEU A 509 -7.11 33.17 3.22
CA LEU A 509 -7.17 34.47 2.53
C LEU A 509 -7.97 35.49 3.34
N TRP A 510 -9.16 35.08 3.80
CA TRP A 510 -10.00 35.90 4.65
C TRP A 510 -9.28 36.25 5.96
N TRP A 511 -8.59 35.32 6.61
CA TRP A 511 -7.93 35.59 7.89
C TRP A 511 -6.65 36.45 7.75
N GLN A 512 -5.80 36.19 6.77
CA GLN A 512 -4.39 36.65 6.72
C GLN A 512 -4.15 38.08 6.20
N ARG A 513 -5.16 38.75 5.63
CA ARG A 513 -5.06 40.13 5.05
C ARG A 513 -3.86 40.31 4.10
N VAL A 514 -3.66 39.36 3.19
CA VAL A 514 -2.62 39.44 2.15
C VAL A 514 -3.09 40.28 0.95
N ASN A 515 -2.15 40.85 0.18
CA ASN A 515 -2.49 41.46 -1.11
C ASN A 515 -2.79 40.37 -2.15
N VAL A 516 -4.06 40.22 -2.51
CA VAL A 516 -4.55 39.18 -3.44
C VAL A 516 -3.86 39.27 -4.80
N ARG A 517 -3.76 40.48 -5.37
CA ARG A 517 -3.20 40.67 -6.71
C ARG A 517 -1.73 40.27 -6.80
N LYS A 518 -0.94 40.62 -5.77
CA LYS A 518 0.47 40.23 -5.68
C LYS A 518 0.64 38.75 -5.33
N THR A 519 -0.15 38.23 -4.40
CA THR A 519 -0.06 36.82 -3.97
C THR A 519 -0.39 35.86 -5.11
N PHE A 520 -1.47 36.10 -5.87
CA PHE A 520 -1.86 35.21 -6.97
C PHE A 520 -1.23 35.58 -8.31
N SER A 521 -0.33 36.57 -8.35
CA SER A 521 0.26 37.08 -9.60
C SER A 521 -0.80 37.36 -10.67
N LEU A 522 -1.88 38.07 -10.29
CA LEU A 522 -3.01 38.42 -11.16
C LEU A 522 -2.66 39.65 -12.02
N TYR A 523 -1.63 39.49 -12.84
CA TYR A 523 -1.13 40.47 -13.78
C TYR A 523 -1.24 39.93 -15.19
N TRP A 524 -1.45 40.83 -16.15
CA TRP A 524 -1.27 40.48 -17.56
C TRP A 524 0.22 40.14 -17.79
N PRO A 525 0.55 39.03 -18.50
CA PRO A 525 1.94 38.61 -18.70
C PRO A 525 2.76 39.57 -19.58
N GLY A 526 2.10 40.45 -20.35
CA GLY A 526 2.76 41.47 -21.16
C GLY A 526 3.14 42.73 -20.36
N THR A 527 4.30 43.32 -20.66
CA THR A 527 4.80 44.52 -19.97
C THR A 527 4.37 45.82 -20.66
N GLY A 528 3.45 46.58 -20.04
CA GLY A 528 2.99 47.90 -20.52
C GLY A 528 1.57 47.95 -21.09
N SER A 529 1.09 49.13 -21.46
CA SER A 529 -0.28 49.38 -21.96
C SER A 529 -0.37 49.51 -23.49
N ALA A 530 0.68 49.15 -24.23
CA ALA A 530 0.76 49.34 -25.68
C ALA A 530 0.49 48.04 -26.45
N TRP A 531 0.19 48.15 -27.75
CA TRP A 531 -0.04 47.01 -28.64
C TRP A 531 1.05 45.90 -28.61
N PRO A 532 2.36 46.22 -28.51
CA PRO A 532 3.40 45.20 -28.35
C PRO A 532 3.30 44.41 -27.04
N SER A 533 2.81 45.03 -25.97
CA SER A 533 2.59 44.39 -24.66
C SER A 533 1.43 43.40 -24.72
N PHE A 534 0.40 43.70 -25.51
CA PHE A 534 -0.71 42.78 -25.77
C PHE A 534 -0.22 41.54 -26.54
N LEU A 535 0.55 41.74 -27.62
CA LEU A 535 1.14 40.63 -28.40
C LEU A 535 2.13 39.80 -27.58
N GLY A 536 2.95 40.43 -26.73
CA GLY A 536 3.82 39.72 -25.79
C GLY A 536 3.02 38.86 -24.81
N GLY A 537 1.91 39.38 -24.28
CA GLY A 537 1.01 38.60 -23.43
C GLY A 537 0.40 37.40 -24.15
N LEU A 538 -0.07 37.57 -25.39
CA LEU A 538 -0.59 36.48 -26.21
C LEU A 538 0.47 35.41 -26.50
N SER A 539 1.71 35.83 -26.78
CA SER A 539 2.86 34.93 -26.92
C SER A 539 3.11 34.12 -25.66
N ALA A 540 3.00 34.71 -24.47
CA ALA A 540 3.15 33.98 -23.21
C ALA A 540 2.03 32.95 -23.01
N LEU A 541 0.78 33.30 -23.33
CA LEU A 541 -0.36 32.38 -23.24
C LEU A 541 -0.20 31.18 -24.19
N LEU A 542 0.15 31.44 -25.45
CA LEU A 542 0.44 30.39 -26.45
C LEU A 542 1.64 29.54 -26.04
N GLY A 543 2.70 30.16 -25.52
CA GLY A 543 3.87 29.45 -25.01
C GLY A 543 3.52 28.52 -23.84
N GLY A 544 2.61 28.93 -22.95
CA GLY A 544 2.04 28.08 -21.90
C GLY A 544 1.32 26.86 -22.48
N ILE A 545 0.38 27.05 -23.40
CA ILE A 545 -0.40 25.95 -24.04
C ILE A 545 0.52 24.91 -24.69
N LEU A 546 1.48 25.37 -25.51
CA LEU A 546 2.43 24.48 -26.20
C LEU A 546 3.29 23.70 -25.19
N THR A 547 3.81 24.38 -24.17
CA THR A 547 4.63 23.73 -23.13
C THR A 547 3.84 22.64 -22.41
N GLY A 548 2.60 22.90 -22.02
CA GLY A 548 1.75 21.94 -21.31
C GLY A 548 1.42 20.71 -22.14
N GLY A 549 1.00 20.92 -23.39
CA GLY A 549 0.70 19.82 -24.31
C GLY A 549 1.91 18.92 -24.59
N GLY A 550 3.08 19.52 -24.82
CA GLY A 550 4.32 18.77 -25.06
C GLY A 550 4.83 18.02 -23.83
N LEU A 551 4.74 18.62 -22.63
CA LEU A 551 5.13 17.98 -21.37
C LEU A 551 4.29 16.74 -21.05
N PHE A 552 3.00 16.74 -21.39
CA PHE A 552 2.15 15.55 -21.22
C PHE A 552 2.68 14.36 -22.02
N ILE A 553 2.97 14.56 -23.31
CA ILE A 553 3.42 13.48 -24.21
C ILE A 553 4.79 12.94 -23.78
N ILE A 554 5.71 13.81 -23.37
CA ILE A 554 7.01 13.40 -22.84
C ILE A 554 6.83 12.63 -21.53
N GLY A 555 5.99 13.12 -20.63
CA GLY A 555 5.67 12.46 -19.36
C GLY A 555 5.05 11.07 -19.56
N ALA A 556 4.11 10.94 -20.50
CA ALA A 556 3.50 9.67 -20.87
C ALA A 556 4.53 8.70 -21.46
N ALA A 557 5.44 9.17 -22.33
CA ALA A 557 6.52 8.34 -22.87
C ALA A 557 7.48 7.82 -21.79
N VAL A 558 7.84 8.68 -20.84
CA VAL A 558 8.69 8.31 -19.70
C VAL A 558 7.97 7.31 -18.80
N LEU A 559 6.68 7.53 -18.52
CA LEU A 559 5.88 6.61 -17.72
C LEU A 559 5.80 5.23 -18.36
N LEU A 560 5.48 5.14 -19.66
CA LEU A 560 5.41 3.89 -20.41
C LEU A 560 6.75 3.14 -20.47
N GLN A 561 7.87 3.85 -20.49
CA GLN A 561 9.22 3.25 -20.44
C GLN A 561 9.62 2.79 -19.03
N LEU A 562 9.11 3.44 -17.99
CA LEU A 562 9.38 3.10 -16.59
C LEU A 562 8.45 1.99 -16.06
N THR A 563 7.30 1.75 -16.68
CA THR A 563 6.33 0.74 -16.25
C THR A 563 6.62 -0.63 -16.86
N SER A 564 7.48 -1.40 -16.21
CA SER A 564 7.32 -2.87 -16.10
C SER A 564 6.37 -3.25 -14.95
N ILE A 565 5.64 -2.26 -14.41
CA ILE A 565 4.83 -2.33 -13.19
C ILE A 565 3.38 -2.56 -13.60
N GLU A 566 2.77 -3.65 -13.13
CA GLU A 566 1.33 -3.86 -13.25
C GLU A 566 0.57 -2.67 -12.66
N MET A 567 -0.37 -2.08 -13.41
CA MET A 567 -1.13 -0.92 -12.90
C MET A 567 -1.80 -1.29 -11.57
N SER A 568 -1.60 -0.44 -10.54
CA SER A 568 -2.24 -0.63 -9.25
C SER A 568 -3.76 -0.68 -9.39
N PRO A 569 -4.47 -1.43 -8.52
CA PRO A 569 -5.93 -1.47 -8.53
C PRO A 569 -6.56 -0.06 -8.45
N ALA A 570 -5.94 0.86 -7.71
CA ALA A 570 -6.37 2.25 -7.60
C ALA A 570 -6.25 3.01 -8.92
N MET A 571 -5.15 2.85 -9.67
CA MET A 571 -4.97 3.49 -10.97
C MET A 571 -5.93 2.93 -12.02
N LYS A 572 -6.19 1.62 -12.00
CA LYS A 572 -7.18 0.97 -12.89
C LYS A 572 -8.58 1.51 -12.62
N GLN A 573 -9.00 1.53 -11.36
CA GLN A 573 -10.30 2.07 -10.96
C GLN A 573 -10.45 3.56 -11.32
N LEU A 574 -9.40 4.37 -11.14
CA LEU A 574 -9.42 5.77 -11.54
C LEU A 574 -9.54 5.93 -13.06
N SER A 575 -8.82 5.11 -13.83
CA SER A 575 -8.86 5.12 -15.29
C SER A 575 -10.24 4.73 -15.82
N GLU A 576 -10.87 3.70 -15.24
CA GLU A 576 -12.24 3.30 -15.56
C GLU A 576 -13.26 4.40 -15.26
N LYS A 577 -13.13 5.08 -14.11
CA LYS A 577 -13.97 6.21 -13.70
C LYS A 577 -13.81 7.42 -14.62
N ILE A 578 -12.58 7.74 -15.04
CA ILE A 578 -12.33 8.80 -16.01
C ILE A 578 -12.91 8.42 -17.37
N LEU A 579 -12.70 7.19 -17.81
CA LEU A 579 -13.24 6.68 -19.07
C LEU A 579 -14.77 6.71 -19.09
N SER A 580 -15.43 6.31 -18.00
CA SER A 580 -16.89 6.41 -17.88
C SER A 580 -17.37 7.86 -17.90
N LEU A 581 -16.68 8.79 -17.23
CA LEU A 581 -17.01 10.22 -17.32
C LEU A 581 -16.90 10.75 -18.75
N MET A 582 -15.96 10.23 -19.55
CA MET A 582 -15.75 10.67 -20.92
C MET A 582 -16.76 10.11 -21.92
N LEU A 583 -17.18 8.85 -21.73
CA LEU A 583 -18.11 8.18 -22.64
C LEU A 583 -19.57 8.45 -22.27
N ASP A 584 -19.89 8.48 -20.98
CA ASP A 584 -21.28 8.55 -20.49
C ASP A 584 -21.79 10.01 -20.37
N GLN A 585 -20.90 11.01 -20.40
CA GLN A 585 -21.25 12.42 -20.24
C GLN A 585 -20.83 13.25 -21.46
N PRO A 586 -21.45 14.43 -21.68
CA PRO A 586 -21.02 15.32 -22.75
C PRO A 586 -19.54 15.70 -22.63
N TRP A 587 -18.82 15.65 -23.75
CA TRP A 587 -17.37 15.91 -23.79
C TRP A 587 -16.95 17.25 -23.14
N TRP A 588 -17.80 18.29 -23.25
CA TRP A 588 -17.52 19.59 -22.64
C TRP A 588 -17.58 19.54 -21.10
N LEU A 589 -18.44 18.70 -20.53
CA LEU A 589 -18.55 18.52 -19.08
C LEU A 589 -17.32 17.76 -18.56
N ALA A 590 -16.94 16.68 -19.24
CA ALA A 590 -15.72 15.94 -18.93
C ALA A 590 -14.47 16.84 -19.01
N TRP A 591 -14.40 17.71 -20.04
CA TRP A 591 -13.29 18.66 -20.20
C TRP A 591 -13.24 19.71 -19.07
N ILE A 592 -14.39 20.25 -18.67
CA ILE A 592 -14.45 21.18 -17.53
C ILE A 592 -13.98 20.48 -16.25
N LEU A 593 -14.49 19.28 -15.96
CA LEU A 593 -14.21 18.59 -14.70
C LEU A 593 -12.79 18.02 -14.62
N ILE A 594 -12.21 17.53 -15.71
CA ILE A 594 -10.89 16.90 -15.70
C ILE A 594 -9.78 17.91 -15.98
N ALA A 595 -10.00 18.88 -16.89
CA ALA A 595 -8.95 19.78 -17.34
C ALA A 595 -9.05 21.18 -16.72
N ILE A 596 -10.19 21.86 -16.85
CA ILE A 596 -10.28 23.29 -16.52
C ILE A 596 -10.38 23.53 -15.02
N LEU A 597 -11.33 22.87 -14.36
CA LEU A 597 -11.64 23.10 -12.95
C LEU A 597 -10.44 22.78 -12.04
N PRO A 598 -9.79 21.60 -12.15
CA PRO A 598 -8.61 21.29 -11.35
C PRO A 598 -7.45 22.26 -11.64
N ALA A 599 -7.15 22.52 -12.92
CA ALA A 599 -6.06 23.40 -13.29
C ALA A 599 -6.22 24.81 -12.69
N CYS A 600 -7.41 25.42 -12.80
CA CYS A 600 -7.64 26.74 -12.25
C CYS A 600 -7.47 26.78 -10.72
N LEU A 601 -8.04 25.81 -10.00
CA LEU A 601 -8.08 25.81 -8.54
C LEU A 601 -6.74 25.40 -7.92
N GLU A 602 -6.08 24.41 -8.50
CA GLU A 602 -4.76 23.97 -8.07
C GLU A 602 -3.69 25.02 -8.37
N GLU A 603 -3.75 25.72 -9.52
CA GLU A 603 -2.81 26.83 -9.78
C GLU A 603 -2.95 27.94 -8.71
N LEU A 604 -4.18 28.27 -8.27
CA LEU A 604 -4.38 29.26 -7.21
C LEU A 604 -3.70 28.82 -5.90
N LEU A 605 -3.87 27.56 -5.49
CA LEU A 605 -3.24 27.04 -4.28
C LEU A 605 -1.70 27.00 -4.41
N PHE A 606 -1.21 26.36 -5.46
CA PHE A 606 0.21 26.02 -5.57
C PHE A 606 1.06 27.19 -6.08
N ARG A 607 0.64 27.83 -7.17
CA ARG A 607 1.43 28.90 -7.83
C ARG A 607 1.07 30.27 -7.27
N GLY A 608 -0.18 30.44 -6.85
CA GLY A 608 -0.60 31.64 -6.13
C GLY A 608 -0.11 31.63 -4.68
N TRP A 609 -0.71 30.79 -3.83
CA TRP A 609 -0.48 30.86 -2.39
C TRP A 609 0.87 30.28 -1.95
N VAL A 610 1.15 29.02 -2.26
CA VAL A 610 2.33 28.28 -1.76
C VAL A 610 3.63 28.85 -2.32
N LEU A 611 3.73 29.02 -3.64
CA LEU A 611 4.92 29.57 -4.29
C LEU A 611 5.24 30.98 -3.77
N SER A 612 4.22 31.86 -3.66
CA SER A 612 4.41 33.21 -3.09
C SER A 612 4.84 33.17 -1.63
N ALA A 613 4.31 32.24 -0.84
CA ALA A 613 4.70 32.07 0.57
C ALA A 613 6.17 31.64 0.71
N PHE A 614 6.64 30.74 -0.15
CA PHE A 614 8.02 30.23 -0.12
C PHE A 614 9.02 31.24 -0.71
N CYS A 615 8.66 31.94 -1.79
CA CYS A 615 9.46 33.02 -2.34
C CYS A 615 9.61 34.21 -1.36
N GLY A 616 8.53 34.62 -0.69
CA GLY A 616 8.53 35.83 0.13
C GLY A 616 8.62 37.12 -0.70
N GLU A 617 8.80 38.26 -0.03
CA GLU A 617 8.59 39.58 -0.66
C GLU A 617 9.70 40.03 -1.62
N LYS A 618 10.95 39.68 -1.32
CA LYS A 618 12.15 40.04 -2.09
C LYS A 618 13.05 38.81 -2.23
N PRO A 619 12.67 37.83 -3.06
CA PRO A 619 13.39 36.57 -3.14
C PRO A 619 14.75 36.75 -3.85
N SER A 620 15.80 36.12 -3.32
CA SER A 620 17.04 35.88 -4.06
C SER A 620 16.82 34.79 -5.13
N THR A 621 17.66 34.73 -6.16
CA THR A 621 17.56 33.71 -7.22
C THR A 621 17.60 32.29 -6.64
N GLN A 622 18.42 32.05 -5.63
CA GLN A 622 18.49 30.76 -4.93
C GLN A 622 17.18 30.42 -4.20
N ARG A 623 16.57 31.41 -3.53
CA ARG A 623 15.28 31.24 -2.85
C ARG A 623 14.14 31.01 -3.84
N MET A 624 14.17 31.64 -5.01
CA MET A 624 13.20 31.40 -6.09
C MET A 624 13.29 29.95 -6.59
N ALA A 625 14.50 29.47 -6.88
CA ALA A 625 14.72 28.10 -7.33
C ALA A 625 14.26 27.08 -6.27
N LEU A 626 14.61 27.31 -5.00
CA LEU A 626 14.17 26.46 -3.89
C LEU A 626 12.65 26.46 -3.76
N ALA A 627 11.99 27.63 -3.84
CA ALA A 627 10.54 27.74 -3.76
C ALA A 627 9.84 26.98 -4.89
N VAL A 628 10.32 27.08 -6.13
CA VAL A 628 9.78 26.30 -7.27
C VAL A 628 9.94 24.80 -7.02
N PHE A 629 11.12 24.37 -6.59
CA PHE A 629 11.39 22.95 -6.35
C PHE A 629 10.53 22.40 -5.21
N THR A 630 10.47 23.08 -4.06
CA THR A 630 9.68 22.65 -2.90
C THR A 630 8.19 22.66 -3.21
N GLN A 631 7.66 23.68 -3.90
CA GLN A 631 6.25 23.68 -4.28
C GLN A 631 5.94 22.53 -5.25
N ALA A 632 6.83 22.24 -6.20
CA ALA A 632 6.63 21.15 -7.16
C ALA A 632 6.55 19.79 -6.48
N ILE A 633 7.35 19.56 -5.43
CA ILE A 633 7.23 18.36 -4.58
C ILE A 633 5.86 18.33 -3.91
N CYS A 634 5.43 19.42 -3.28
CA CYS A 634 4.12 19.49 -2.65
C CYS A 634 3.00 19.21 -3.65
N PHE A 635 3.08 19.75 -4.87
CA PHE A 635 2.13 19.53 -5.95
C PHE A 635 2.06 18.05 -6.36
N ALA A 636 3.20 17.38 -6.53
CA ALA A 636 3.25 15.95 -6.85
C ALA A 636 2.68 15.07 -5.73
N LEU A 637 3.04 15.35 -4.47
CA LEU A 637 2.54 14.61 -3.31
C LEU A 637 1.02 14.76 -3.15
N PHE A 638 0.47 15.93 -3.51
CA PHE A 638 -0.96 16.21 -3.42
C PHE A 638 -1.83 15.36 -4.36
N HIS A 639 -1.23 14.73 -5.37
CA HIS A 639 -1.93 13.85 -6.32
C HIS A 639 -2.10 12.42 -5.81
N LEU A 640 -1.48 12.04 -4.67
CA LEU A 640 -1.68 10.78 -3.93
C LEU A 640 -1.49 9.47 -4.74
N LEU A 641 -0.94 9.54 -5.95
CA LEU A 641 -0.69 8.40 -6.84
C LEU A 641 0.80 8.34 -7.17
N PRO A 642 1.58 7.43 -6.55
CA PRO A 642 3.02 7.32 -6.75
C PRO A 642 3.42 7.23 -8.22
N GLU A 643 2.64 6.54 -9.04
CA GLU A 643 2.90 6.35 -10.47
C GLU A 643 2.81 7.67 -11.28
N ARG A 644 2.02 8.64 -10.81
CA ARG A 644 1.86 9.96 -11.45
C ARG A 644 2.80 11.02 -10.88
N MET A 645 3.46 10.76 -9.75
CA MET A 645 4.31 11.75 -9.06
C MET A 645 5.46 12.27 -9.93
N PRO A 646 6.22 11.45 -10.69
CA PRO A 646 7.32 11.97 -11.52
C PRO A 646 6.84 12.98 -12.57
N GLN A 647 5.75 12.66 -13.28
CA GLN A 647 5.18 13.54 -14.31
C GLN A 647 4.63 14.84 -13.71
N THR A 648 3.85 14.73 -12.63
CA THR A 648 3.27 15.90 -11.95
C THR A 648 4.33 16.78 -11.29
N PHE A 649 5.43 16.21 -10.80
CA PHE A 649 6.58 16.94 -10.27
C PHE A 649 7.25 17.80 -11.36
N LEU A 650 7.54 17.22 -12.53
CA LEU A 650 8.13 17.95 -13.65
C LEU A 650 7.22 19.07 -14.17
N LEU A 651 5.91 18.80 -14.27
CA LEU A 651 4.91 19.82 -14.57
C LEU A 651 4.89 20.91 -13.47
N GLY A 652 5.04 20.51 -12.20
CA GLY A 652 5.23 21.36 -11.03
C GLY A 652 6.33 22.40 -11.20
N ILE A 653 7.52 21.95 -11.60
CA ILE A 653 8.69 22.80 -11.86
C ILE A 653 8.40 23.76 -13.01
N ALA A 654 7.86 23.26 -14.13
CA ALA A 654 7.57 24.07 -15.30
C ALA A 654 6.58 25.19 -14.97
N LEU A 655 5.45 24.87 -14.33
CA LEU A 655 4.42 25.83 -13.96
C LEU A 655 4.92 26.89 -12.97
N GLY A 656 5.67 26.49 -11.94
CA GLY A 656 6.29 27.44 -11.00
C GLY A 656 7.27 28.39 -11.69
N THR A 657 8.08 27.85 -12.61
CA THR A 657 9.02 28.65 -13.41
C THR A 657 8.29 29.62 -14.34
N ILE A 658 7.21 29.19 -15.00
CA ILE A 658 6.38 30.03 -15.87
C ILE A 658 5.81 31.24 -15.11
N VAL A 659 5.32 31.05 -13.89
CA VAL A 659 4.78 32.16 -13.08
C VAL A 659 5.89 33.14 -12.68
N LEU A 660 7.06 32.64 -12.25
CA LEU A 660 8.17 33.52 -11.88
C LEU A 660 8.76 34.27 -13.08
N LEU A 661 8.80 33.63 -14.24
CA LEU A 661 9.18 34.27 -15.49
C LEU A 661 8.16 35.35 -15.84
N THR A 662 6.92 34.95 -16.15
CA THR A 662 5.90 35.84 -16.74
C THR A 662 5.29 36.81 -15.75
N LYS A 663 5.54 36.64 -14.44
CA LYS A 663 4.88 37.37 -13.33
C LYS A 663 3.36 37.28 -13.39
N SER A 664 2.85 36.22 -14.01
CA SER A 664 1.44 36.00 -14.28
C SER A 664 1.09 34.54 -14.06
N ILE A 665 -0.05 34.29 -13.43
CA ILE A 665 -0.57 32.93 -13.24
C ILE A 665 -1.26 32.39 -14.50
N TYR A 666 -1.74 33.25 -15.41
CA TYR A 666 -2.55 32.82 -16.56
C TYR A 666 -1.81 31.88 -17.54
N PRO A 667 -0.53 32.12 -17.91
CA PRO A 667 0.21 31.18 -18.75
C PRO A 667 0.41 29.81 -18.09
N ALA A 668 0.54 29.77 -16.76
CA ALA A 668 0.62 28.52 -16.00
C ALA A 668 -0.72 27.78 -15.99
N ILE A 669 -1.84 28.48 -15.75
CA ILE A 669 -3.19 27.89 -15.84
C ILE A 669 -3.39 27.27 -17.23
N LEU A 670 -3.09 27.97 -18.32
CA LEU A 670 -3.25 27.45 -19.66
C LEU A 670 -2.31 26.28 -19.98
N CYS A 671 -1.08 26.31 -19.45
CA CYS A 671 -0.16 25.17 -19.54
C CYS A 671 -0.75 23.93 -18.84
N HIS A 672 -1.28 24.09 -17.63
CA HIS A 672 -1.89 23.00 -16.88
C HIS A 672 -3.17 22.49 -17.56
N VAL A 673 -4.06 23.38 -18.03
CA VAL A 673 -5.25 23.00 -18.81
C VAL A 673 -4.85 22.22 -20.06
N ALA A 674 -3.83 22.68 -20.81
CA ALA A 674 -3.36 21.99 -22.01
C ALA A 674 -2.83 20.59 -21.68
N ASN A 675 -2.04 20.45 -20.61
CA ASN A 675 -1.56 19.14 -20.14
C ASN A 675 -2.73 18.20 -19.80
N ASN A 676 -3.73 18.68 -19.05
CA ASN A 676 -4.86 17.86 -18.62
C ASN A 676 -5.87 17.60 -19.75
N SER A 677 -5.83 18.38 -20.83
CA SER A 677 -6.65 18.17 -22.02
C SER A 677 -6.12 17.06 -22.93
N MET A 678 -4.81 16.76 -22.89
CA MET A 678 -4.19 15.79 -23.79
C MET A 678 -4.75 14.36 -23.67
N PRO A 679 -5.00 13.79 -22.48
CA PRO A 679 -5.69 12.50 -22.37
C PRO A 679 -7.04 12.49 -23.09
N LEU A 680 -7.80 13.59 -22.98
CA LEU A 680 -9.12 13.70 -23.59
C LEU A 680 -9.04 13.77 -25.10
N ILE A 681 -8.09 14.56 -25.62
CA ILE A 681 -7.83 14.70 -27.06
C ILE A 681 -7.37 13.36 -27.64
N LEU A 682 -6.45 12.67 -26.97
CA LEU A 682 -5.94 11.37 -27.42
C LEU A 682 -7.05 10.33 -27.51
N LEU A 683 -7.92 10.25 -26.49
CA LEU A 683 -9.06 9.34 -26.54
C LEU A 683 -10.03 9.73 -27.66
N PHE A 684 -10.35 11.02 -27.82
CA PHE A 684 -11.20 11.49 -28.93
C PHE A 684 -10.63 11.12 -30.31
N MET A 685 -9.30 11.20 -30.47
CA MET A 685 -8.61 10.81 -31.71
C MET A 685 -8.69 9.31 -32.01
N THR A 686 -8.93 8.45 -31.02
CA THR A 686 -9.12 7.01 -31.26
C THR A 686 -10.47 6.69 -31.93
N GLY A 687 -11.43 7.62 -31.90
CA GLY A 687 -12.77 7.41 -32.46
C GLY A 687 -13.64 6.42 -31.65
N ILE A 688 -13.18 5.98 -30.47
CA ILE A 688 -13.91 5.09 -29.57
C ILE A 688 -15.07 5.88 -28.96
N GLN A 689 -16.29 5.55 -29.38
CA GLN A 689 -17.53 6.19 -28.90
C GLN A 689 -18.29 5.32 -27.91
N ASP A 690 -17.93 4.04 -27.77
CA ASP A 690 -18.67 3.09 -26.93
C ASP A 690 -17.76 2.13 -26.18
N LYS A 691 -18.11 1.77 -24.94
CA LYS A 691 -17.30 0.88 -24.07
C LYS A 691 -17.08 -0.50 -24.69
N ASP A 692 -18.05 -0.96 -25.49
CA ASP A 692 -18.04 -2.27 -26.15
C ASP A 692 -17.15 -2.32 -27.40
N SER A 693 -16.68 -1.16 -27.87
CA SER A 693 -15.77 -1.05 -29.02
C SER A 693 -14.28 -1.09 -28.64
N LEU A 694 -13.97 -1.16 -27.34
CA LEU A 694 -12.62 -1.38 -26.84
C LEU A 694 -12.19 -2.81 -27.20
N PRO A 695 -11.08 -3.01 -27.93
CA PRO A 695 -10.55 -4.35 -28.16
C PRO A 695 -10.33 -5.05 -26.82
N THR A 696 -10.85 -6.26 -26.63
CA THR A 696 -10.56 -7.10 -25.45
C THR A 696 -9.07 -7.46 -25.31
N SER A 697 -8.28 -7.26 -26.38
CA SER A 697 -6.82 -7.32 -26.38
C SER A 697 -6.14 -6.01 -25.93
N ALA A 698 -6.84 -4.89 -25.80
CA ALA A 698 -6.25 -3.61 -25.40
C ALA A 698 -5.76 -3.61 -23.93
N THR A 699 -6.25 -4.52 -23.09
CA THR A 699 -5.72 -4.71 -21.73
C THR A 699 -4.46 -5.59 -21.71
N ALA A 700 -4.20 -6.39 -22.76
CA ALA A 700 -3.03 -7.26 -22.88
C ALA A 700 -1.91 -6.64 -23.73
N ASP A 701 -2.26 -5.87 -24.77
CA ASP A 701 -1.31 -5.24 -25.69
C ASP A 701 -0.89 -3.81 -25.30
N ALA A 702 -1.53 -3.19 -24.29
CA ALA A 702 -1.12 -1.89 -23.78
C ALA A 702 0.32 -1.87 -23.20
N MET A 703 0.84 -3.05 -22.81
CA MET A 703 2.23 -3.20 -22.35
C MET A 703 3.29 -3.06 -23.46
N ASN A 704 2.89 -3.10 -24.75
CA ASN A 704 3.82 -2.92 -25.89
C ASN A 704 3.61 -1.60 -26.64
N LEU A 705 2.76 -0.70 -26.14
CA LEU A 705 2.46 0.57 -26.79
C LEU A 705 3.58 1.61 -26.54
N SER A 706 4.71 1.45 -27.21
CA SER A 706 5.71 2.52 -27.26
C SER A 706 5.22 3.67 -28.14
N LEU A 707 5.22 4.90 -27.60
CA LEU A 707 4.93 6.08 -28.42
C LEU A 707 5.97 6.19 -29.54
N PRO A 708 5.57 6.50 -30.79
CA PRO A 708 6.52 6.62 -31.90
C PRO A 708 7.65 7.60 -31.53
N PRO A 709 8.94 7.28 -31.78
CA PRO A 709 10.05 8.18 -31.46
C PRO A 709 9.88 9.59 -32.06
N LEU A 710 9.26 9.68 -33.24
CA LEU A 710 8.92 10.95 -33.89
C LEU A 710 7.94 11.80 -33.08
N ALA A 711 6.98 11.20 -32.37
CA ALA A 711 6.03 11.90 -31.51
C ALA A 711 6.72 12.50 -30.27
N ILE A 712 7.69 11.78 -29.69
CA ILE A 712 8.49 12.24 -28.55
C ILE A 712 9.38 13.42 -28.96
N VAL A 713 10.08 13.31 -30.10
CA VAL A 713 10.92 14.40 -30.64
C VAL A 713 10.08 15.62 -30.99
N SER A 714 8.91 15.41 -31.60
CA SER A 714 7.98 16.50 -31.92
C SER A 714 7.46 17.19 -30.66
N ALA A 715 7.09 16.43 -29.63
CA ALA A 715 6.68 16.98 -28.34
C ALA A 715 7.80 17.79 -27.68
N ALA A 716 9.04 17.31 -27.72
CA ALA A 716 10.20 18.06 -27.23
C ALA A 716 10.40 19.37 -28.00
N GLY A 717 10.26 19.34 -29.33
CA GLY A 717 10.30 20.55 -30.17
C GLY A 717 9.20 21.55 -29.81
N VAL A 718 7.97 21.08 -29.54
CA VAL A 718 6.84 21.91 -29.10
C VAL A 718 7.12 22.55 -27.72
N VAL A 719 7.70 21.82 -26.77
CA VAL A 719 8.13 22.37 -25.47
C VAL A 719 9.19 23.46 -25.64
N VAL A 720 10.20 23.24 -26.50
CA VAL A 720 11.23 24.24 -26.79
C VAL A 720 10.64 25.49 -27.42
N LEU A 721 9.74 25.35 -28.39
CA LEU A 721 9.03 26.49 -28.99
C LEU A 721 8.20 27.24 -27.95
N GLY A 722 7.48 26.52 -27.08
CA GLY A 722 6.73 27.11 -25.97
C GLY A 722 7.62 27.92 -25.02
N ALA A 723 8.78 27.38 -24.65
CA ALA A 723 9.78 28.06 -23.83
C ALA A 723 10.32 29.33 -24.50
N ILE A 724 10.60 29.28 -25.82
CA ILE A 724 11.03 30.46 -26.59
C ILE A 724 9.94 31.55 -26.56
N LEU A 725 8.67 31.21 -26.81
CA LEU A 725 7.57 32.17 -26.77
C LEU A 725 7.38 32.80 -25.38
N LEU A 726 7.59 32.03 -24.32
CA LEU A 726 7.56 32.52 -22.93
C LEU A 726 8.72 33.48 -22.65
N ILE A 727 9.93 33.23 -23.15
CA ILE A 727 11.09 34.12 -22.98
C ILE A 727 10.95 35.39 -23.82
N VAL A 728 10.51 35.25 -25.08
CA VAL A 728 10.33 36.37 -26.02
C VAL A 728 9.23 37.32 -25.55
N SER A 729 8.18 36.80 -24.88
CA SER A 729 7.10 37.61 -24.31
C SER A 729 7.58 38.77 -23.42
N GLN A 730 8.74 38.60 -22.77
CA GLN A 730 9.33 39.60 -21.87
C GLN A 730 10.31 40.55 -22.55
N ARG A 731 10.84 40.18 -23.72
CA ARG A 731 11.93 40.88 -24.41
C ARG A 731 11.50 41.58 -25.71
N LEU A 732 10.20 41.73 -25.96
CA LEU A 732 9.65 42.46 -27.12
C LEU A 732 9.88 43.99 -27.03
N ARG A 733 11.16 44.37 -27.13
CA ARG A 733 11.68 45.64 -27.68
C ARG A 733 12.56 45.38 -28.92
N ILE A 734 12.53 44.18 -29.50
CA ILE A 734 13.40 43.82 -30.63
C ILE A 734 12.65 44.09 -31.94
N LYS A 735 13.15 45.07 -32.69
CA LYS A 735 12.64 45.53 -34.00
C LYS A 735 12.85 44.54 -35.15
N HIS A 736 13.35 43.33 -34.93
CA HIS A 736 13.70 42.41 -36.01
C HIS A 736 13.36 40.95 -35.73
N SER A 737 12.93 40.29 -36.82
CA SER A 737 12.74 38.85 -37.03
C SER A 737 11.35 38.25 -36.73
N LEU A 738 10.33 38.78 -37.39
CA LEU A 738 9.18 37.94 -37.80
C LEU A 738 9.62 36.74 -38.66
N GLY A 739 10.80 36.78 -39.29
CA GLY A 739 11.30 35.74 -40.20
C GLY A 739 11.71 34.41 -39.56
N GLY A 740 12.08 34.41 -38.26
CA GLY A 740 12.48 33.17 -37.57
C GLY A 740 11.29 32.32 -37.09
N VAL A 741 10.17 32.97 -36.77
CA VAL A 741 8.95 32.30 -36.27
C VAL A 741 8.17 31.67 -37.43
N THR A 742 8.17 32.30 -38.60
CA THR A 742 7.60 31.73 -39.83
C THR A 742 8.36 30.49 -40.33
N GLY A 743 9.68 30.41 -40.10
CA GLY A 743 10.47 29.24 -40.52
C GLY A 743 10.14 27.96 -39.74
N ILE A 744 9.87 28.09 -38.44
CA ILE A 744 9.54 26.93 -37.57
C ILE A 744 8.09 26.48 -37.79
N LEU A 745 7.16 27.41 -38.02
CA LEU A 745 5.78 27.13 -38.42
C LEU A 745 5.70 26.42 -39.78
N LEU A 746 6.57 26.78 -40.73
CA LEU A 746 6.62 26.13 -42.04
C LEU A 746 7.19 24.70 -41.94
N VAL A 747 8.16 24.45 -41.05
CA VAL A 747 8.73 23.10 -40.81
C VAL A 747 7.73 22.18 -40.09
N THR A 748 6.89 22.71 -39.19
CA THR A 748 5.82 21.92 -38.55
C THR A 748 4.63 21.67 -39.47
N LEU A 749 4.30 22.60 -40.38
CA LEU A 749 3.26 22.40 -41.39
C LEU A 749 3.72 21.47 -42.54
N LEU A 750 5.02 21.47 -42.87
CA LEU A 750 5.60 20.58 -43.90
C LEU A 750 5.75 19.13 -43.43
N CYS A 751 5.73 18.86 -42.12
CA CYS A 751 5.69 17.49 -41.58
C CYS A 751 4.27 16.86 -41.59
N GLN A 752 3.23 17.58 -42.03
CA GLN A 752 1.88 17.02 -42.23
C GLN A 752 1.58 16.65 -43.70
N LEU A 753 2.56 16.79 -44.60
CA LEU A 753 2.46 16.32 -45.98
C LEU A 753 3.30 15.05 -46.17
N HIS A 754 2.97 13.99 -45.45
CA HIS A 754 3.40 12.64 -45.82
C HIS A 754 2.32 11.63 -45.45
N ASP A 755 1.66 11.15 -46.51
CA ASP A 755 0.77 10.00 -46.66
C ASP A 755 0.04 9.42 -45.43
N PRO A 756 -1.30 9.56 -45.36
CA PRO A 756 -2.15 8.55 -44.77
C PRO A 756 -2.53 7.54 -45.86
N THR A 757 -1.57 6.78 -46.38
CA THR A 757 -1.88 5.53 -47.09
C THR A 757 -1.52 4.35 -46.19
N SER A 758 -2.23 4.22 -45.08
CA SER A 758 -2.31 2.94 -44.38
C SER A 758 -3.34 2.07 -45.10
N HIS A 759 -2.85 0.92 -45.54
CA HIS A 759 -3.57 -0.12 -46.25
C HIS A 759 -4.86 -0.54 -45.53
N LEU A 760 -6.01 -0.22 -46.12
CA LEU A 760 -7.19 -1.07 -46.07
C LEU A 760 -7.63 -1.29 -47.52
N ARG A 761 -7.10 -2.36 -48.11
CA ARG A 761 -7.58 -2.91 -49.39
C ARG A 761 -9.05 -3.28 -49.20
N ALA A 762 -9.95 -2.54 -49.83
CA ALA A 762 -11.29 -3.00 -50.11
C ALA A 762 -11.19 -4.27 -50.98
N GLN A 763 -11.83 -5.36 -50.54
CA GLN A 763 -12.05 -6.55 -51.36
C GLN A 763 -13.03 -6.22 -52.48
N GLU A 764 -12.65 -6.48 -53.73
CA GLU A 764 -13.63 -6.77 -54.78
C GLU A 764 -14.28 -8.14 -54.48
N PRO A 765 -15.59 -8.31 -54.72
CA PRO A 765 -16.24 -9.59 -54.50
C PRO A 765 -15.83 -10.56 -55.62
N ALA A 766 -15.24 -11.68 -55.23
CA ALA A 766 -15.15 -12.85 -56.10
C ALA A 766 -16.57 -13.41 -56.30
N SER A 767 -16.88 -13.75 -57.54
CA SER A 767 -18.11 -14.42 -57.98
C SER A 767 -18.45 -15.61 -57.09
N THR A 768 -19.57 -15.51 -56.36
CA THR A 768 -20.17 -16.62 -55.61
C THR A 768 -20.90 -17.55 -56.56
N GLU A 769 -20.46 -18.81 -56.62
CA GLU A 769 -21.35 -19.91 -56.96
C GLU A 769 -22.50 -19.93 -55.95
N THR A 770 -23.72 -20.08 -56.44
CA THR A 770 -24.94 -20.14 -55.63
C THR A 770 -24.97 -21.44 -54.84
N VAL A 771 -24.47 -21.39 -53.60
CA VAL A 771 -24.74 -22.40 -52.57
C VAL A 771 -25.95 -21.92 -51.77
N ASP A 772 -26.91 -22.81 -51.55
CA ASP A 772 -28.09 -22.51 -50.74
C ASP A 772 -27.67 -22.02 -49.34
N PRO A 773 -28.30 -20.96 -48.80
CA PRO A 773 -27.93 -20.42 -47.51
C PRO A 773 -28.21 -21.40 -46.37
N LEU A 774 -27.24 -21.57 -45.48
CA LEU A 774 -27.43 -22.36 -44.26
C LEU A 774 -28.47 -21.70 -43.38
N ARG A 775 -29.47 -22.48 -42.95
CA ARG A 775 -30.53 -22.06 -42.04
C ARG A 775 -30.06 -22.21 -40.60
N VAL A 776 -29.80 -21.08 -39.96
CA VAL A 776 -29.16 -21.02 -38.65
C VAL A 776 -30.18 -20.59 -37.59
N ALA A 777 -30.54 -21.52 -36.71
CA ALA A 777 -31.43 -21.26 -35.59
C ALA A 777 -30.74 -20.41 -34.51
N VAL A 778 -31.43 -19.39 -34.01
CA VAL A 778 -30.96 -18.52 -32.93
C VAL A 778 -32.00 -18.45 -31.82
N ILE A 779 -31.57 -18.66 -30.58
CA ILE A 779 -32.40 -18.47 -29.38
C ILE A 779 -32.13 -17.07 -28.79
N PRO A 780 -33.17 -16.22 -28.63
CA PRO A 780 -33.00 -14.89 -28.06
C PRO A 780 -32.68 -14.94 -26.55
N ILE A 781 -31.46 -14.58 -26.17
CA ILE A 781 -30.99 -14.51 -24.78
C ILE A 781 -30.13 -13.25 -24.61
N LYS A 782 -30.46 -12.46 -23.59
CA LYS A 782 -29.79 -11.20 -23.28
C LYS A 782 -28.28 -11.39 -23.08
N GLY A 783 -27.46 -10.61 -23.77
CA GLY A 783 -26.00 -10.69 -23.79
C GLY A 783 -25.40 -11.78 -24.69
N ILE A 784 -26.19 -12.73 -25.20
CA ILE A 784 -25.71 -13.89 -25.99
C ILE A 784 -26.17 -13.80 -27.45
N ALA A 785 -27.47 -13.58 -27.67
CA ALA A 785 -28.06 -13.32 -28.98
C ALA A 785 -29.37 -12.53 -28.79
N GLU A 786 -29.40 -11.27 -29.20
CA GLU A 786 -30.53 -10.36 -29.10
C GLU A 786 -30.96 -9.90 -30.50
N TYR A 787 -32.27 -9.87 -30.74
CA TYR A 787 -32.81 -9.35 -31.99
C TYR A 787 -33.03 -7.84 -31.90
N HIS A 788 -32.40 -7.09 -32.80
CA HIS A 788 -32.66 -5.67 -33.02
C HIS A 788 -33.18 -5.48 -34.45
N GLY A 789 -34.51 -5.53 -34.63
CA GLY A 789 -35.14 -5.63 -35.96
C GLY A 789 -34.97 -7.02 -36.56
N ASP A 790 -34.72 -7.11 -37.87
CA ASP A 790 -34.64 -8.40 -38.60
C ASP A 790 -33.27 -9.12 -38.48
N SER A 791 -32.35 -8.62 -37.66
CA SER A 791 -30.99 -9.17 -37.54
C SER A 791 -30.58 -9.40 -36.08
N PRO A 792 -30.10 -10.61 -35.72
CA PRO A 792 -29.60 -10.88 -34.39
C PRO A 792 -28.19 -10.31 -34.18
N ARG A 793 -27.85 -9.96 -32.93
CA ARG A 793 -26.53 -9.49 -32.47
C ARG A 793 -26.18 -10.13 -31.14
N GLY A 794 -24.90 -10.30 -30.84
CA GLY A 794 -24.43 -10.88 -29.58
C GLY A 794 -23.32 -11.90 -29.79
N TYR A 795 -22.73 -12.37 -28.70
CA TYR A 795 -21.54 -13.22 -28.70
C TYR A 795 -21.63 -14.41 -29.66
N SER A 796 -22.74 -15.16 -29.62
CA SER A 796 -22.92 -16.35 -30.46
C SER A 796 -23.07 -16.01 -31.95
N ILE A 797 -23.62 -14.84 -32.26
CA ILE A 797 -23.81 -14.37 -33.64
C ILE A 797 -22.48 -13.92 -34.25
N ASP A 798 -21.65 -13.22 -33.47
CA ASP A 798 -20.36 -12.74 -33.95
C ASP A 798 -19.38 -13.90 -34.17
N LEU A 799 -19.42 -14.90 -33.28
CA LEU A 799 -18.71 -16.16 -33.49
C LEU A 799 -19.13 -16.85 -34.80
N TRP A 800 -20.43 -16.93 -35.06
CA TRP A 800 -20.94 -17.54 -36.29
C TRP A 800 -20.59 -16.74 -37.55
N LYS A 801 -20.61 -15.41 -37.49
CA LYS A 801 -20.21 -14.55 -38.62
C LYS A 801 -18.75 -14.78 -39.01
N GLU A 802 -17.87 -14.98 -38.03
CA GLU A 802 -16.47 -15.31 -38.29
C GLU A 802 -16.32 -16.73 -38.86
N LEU A 803 -17.07 -17.71 -38.33
CA LEU A 803 -17.07 -19.08 -38.83
C LEU A 803 -17.63 -19.19 -40.26
N SER A 804 -18.78 -18.59 -40.54
CA SER A 804 -19.41 -18.58 -41.87
C SER A 804 -18.52 -17.92 -42.93
N LYS A 805 -17.77 -16.87 -42.58
CA LYS A 805 -16.72 -16.29 -43.44
C LYS A 805 -15.63 -17.31 -43.80
N ARG A 806 -15.15 -18.09 -42.82
CA ARG A 806 -14.12 -19.13 -43.04
C ARG A 806 -14.65 -20.28 -43.88
N LEU A 807 -15.91 -20.65 -43.66
CA LEU A 807 -16.61 -21.71 -44.39
C LEU A 807 -17.09 -21.27 -45.79
N ARG A 808 -17.02 -19.96 -46.10
CA ARG A 808 -17.57 -19.34 -47.32
C ARG A 808 -19.05 -19.68 -47.53
N ALA A 809 -19.82 -19.78 -46.46
CA ALA A 809 -21.24 -20.11 -46.49
C ALA A 809 -22.11 -18.86 -46.32
N SER A 810 -23.17 -18.74 -47.13
CA SER A 810 -24.26 -17.79 -46.91
C SER A 810 -25.14 -18.28 -45.74
N THR A 811 -25.69 -17.36 -44.94
CA THR A 811 -26.46 -17.68 -43.73
C THR A 811 -27.82 -17.00 -43.76
N GLN A 812 -28.86 -17.74 -43.39
CA GLN A 812 -30.19 -17.24 -43.07
C GLN A 812 -30.50 -17.51 -41.60
N TYR A 813 -30.79 -16.47 -40.82
CA TYR A 813 -31.13 -16.63 -39.40
C TYR A 813 -32.62 -16.94 -39.22
N ILE A 814 -32.92 -17.92 -38.38
CA ILE A 814 -34.29 -18.31 -38.01
C ILE A 814 -34.41 -18.17 -36.50
N GLU A 815 -35.34 -17.33 -36.04
CA GLU A 815 -35.61 -17.19 -34.62
C GLU A 815 -36.42 -18.39 -34.12
N ILE A 816 -35.94 -19.05 -33.07
CA ILE A 816 -36.66 -20.13 -32.39
C ILE A 816 -36.82 -19.77 -30.91
N SER A 817 -38.07 -19.65 -30.48
CA SER A 817 -38.41 -19.19 -29.13
C SER A 817 -38.41 -20.29 -28.05
N SER A 818 -38.18 -21.56 -28.41
CA SER A 818 -38.21 -22.69 -27.47
C SER A 818 -37.16 -23.75 -27.81
N ILE A 819 -36.46 -24.23 -26.78
CA ILE A 819 -35.47 -25.31 -26.86
C ILE A 819 -36.11 -26.66 -27.25
N GLU A 820 -37.39 -26.89 -26.93
CA GLU A 820 -38.06 -28.15 -27.28
C GLU A 820 -38.33 -28.25 -28.79
N LYS A 821 -38.85 -27.16 -29.38
CA LYS A 821 -39.12 -27.06 -30.83
C LYS A 821 -37.85 -27.12 -31.67
N LEU A 822 -36.71 -26.90 -31.04
CA LEU A 822 -35.43 -26.80 -31.67
C LEU A 822 -34.92 -28.15 -32.14
N PHE A 823 -34.98 -29.16 -31.26
CA PHE A 823 -34.52 -30.51 -31.60
C PHE A 823 -35.42 -31.14 -32.68
N ASP A 824 -36.72 -30.85 -32.65
CA ASP A 824 -37.66 -31.28 -33.69
C ASP A 824 -37.36 -30.60 -35.04
N ALA A 825 -37.06 -29.29 -35.04
CA ALA A 825 -36.68 -28.56 -36.24
C ALA A 825 -35.35 -29.05 -36.84
N THR A 826 -34.36 -29.40 -36.01
CA THR A 826 -33.11 -30.01 -36.49
C THR A 826 -33.39 -31.39 -37.09
N ARG A 827 -34.23 -32.20 -36.43
CA ARG A 827 -34.57 -33.56 -36.88
C ARG A 827 -35.35 -33.60 -38.18
N ASN A 828 -36.25 -32.64 -38.38
CA ASN A 828 -37.05 -32.52 -39.61
C ASN A 828 -36.26 -31.89 -40.77
N GLY A 829 -35.03 -31.41 -40.50
CA GLY A 829 -34.21 -30.73 -41.50
C GLY A 829 -34.72 -29.32 -41.83
N ASP A 830 -35.42 -28.67 -40.90
CA ASP A 830 -35.89 -27.29 -41.04
C ASP A 830 -34.78 -26.28 -40.75
N ILE A 831 -33.76 -26.70 -39.99
CA ILE A 831 -32.56 -25.92 -39.64
C ILE A 831 -31.30 -26.77 -39.82
N ASP A 832 -30.22 -26.13 -40.25
CA ASP A 832 -28.95 -26.79 -40.55
C ASP A 832 -27.93 -26.62 -39.42
N VAL A 833 -27.97 -25.49 -38.71
CA VAL A 833 -27.08 -25.19 -37.57
C VAL A 833 -27.85 -24.50 -36.45
N LEU A 834 -27.46 -24.80 -35.22
CA LEU A 834 -28.00 -24.21 -34.02
C LEU A 834 -26.98 -23.31 -33.31
N LEU A 835 -27.36 -22.07 -33.02
CA LEU A 835 -26.64 -21.15 -32.16
C LEU A 835 -27.44 -20.86 -30.88
N GLY A 836 -26.99 -21.43 -29.76
CA GLY A 836 -27.56 -21.13 -28.45
C GLY A 836 -26.71 -21.67 -27.30
N PRO A 837 -26.87 -21.14 -26.08
CA PRO A 837 -26.16 -21.59 -24.88
C PRO A 837 -26.75 -22.90 -24.39
N LEU A 838 -26.50 -23.98 -25.13
CA LEU A 838 -26.96 -25.32 -24.78
C LEU A 838 -25.85 -26.06 -24.05
N ALA A 839 -26.16 -26.45 -22.82
CA ALA A 839 -25.34 -27.42 -22.11
C ALA A 839 -25.31 -28.74 -22.89
N VAL A 840 -24.09 -29.20 -23.18
CA VAL A 840 -23.84 -30.54 -23.74
C VAL A 840 -24.19 -31.55 -22.67
N THR A 841 -25.16 -32.42 -22.96
CA THR A 841 -25.63 -33.48 -22.05
C THR A 841 -25.79 -34.77 -22.84
N GLU A 842 -25.60 -35.92 -22.19
CA GLU A 842 -25.71 -37.24 -22.83
C GLU A 842 -27.08 -37.45 -23.50
N GLN A 843 -28.15 -36.93 -22.91
CA GLN A 843 -29.50 -37.03 -23.47
C GLN A 843 -29.67 -36.24 -24.77
N ARG A 844 -29.00 -35.09 -24.90
CA ARG A 844 -29.09 -34.23 -26.09
C ARG A 844 -28.17 -34.68 -27.23
N GLU A 845 -27.02 -35.25 -26.90
CA GLU A 845 -26.09 -35.85 -27.88
C GLU A 845 -26.74 -37.00 -28.66
N LYS A 846 -27.71 -37.71 -28.07
CA LYS A 846 -28.52 -38.73 -28.76
C LYS A 846 -29.48 -38.15 -29.80
N LEU A 847 -29.73 -36.84 -29.79
CA LEU A 847 -30.70 -36.16 -30.66
C LEU A 847 -30.03 -35.33 -31.74
N VAL A 848 -28.89 -34.70 -31.44
CA VAL A 848 -28.11 -33.85 -32.35
C VAL A 848 -26.62 -33.96 -32.02
N ASP A 849 -25.78 -33.77 -33.03
CA ASP A 849 -24.34 -33.68 -32.84
C ASP A 849 -23.94 -32.31 -32.29
N PHE A 850 -22.96 -32.30 -31.38
CA PHE A 850 -22.40 -31.09 -30.80
C PHE A 850 -20.96 -30.85 -31.28
N THR A 851 -20.58 -29.58 -31.40
CA THR A 851 -19.17 -29.19 -31.49
C THR A 851 -18.49 -29.32 -30.13
N HIS A 852 -17.17 -29.14 -30.10
CA HIS A 852 -16.49 -28.91 -28.82
C HIS A 852 -17.09 -27.69 -28.08
N PRO A 853 -17.19 -27.74 -26.74
CA PRO A 853 -17.71 -26.62 -25.95
C PRO A 853 -16.88 -25.36 -26.17
N VAL A 854 -17.56 -24.24 -26.47
CA VAL A 854 -16.91 -22.93 -26.66
C VAL A 854 -16.80 -22.19 -25.32
N VAL A 855 -17.63 -22.53 -24.34
CA VAL A 855 -17.66 -21.95 -23.00
C VAL A 855 -17.78 -23.06 -21.96
N HIS A 856 -16.95 -23.00 -20.93
CA HIS A 856 -17.07 -23.85 -19.74
C HIS A 856 -17.74 -23.06 -18.61
N SER A 857 -18.95 -23.48 -18.21
CA SER A 857 -19.71 -22.87 -17.12
C SER A 857 -20.26 -23.94 -16.17
N GLY A 858 -20.42 -23.61 -14.89
CA GLY A 858 -21.03 -24.46 -13.87
C GLY A 858 -22.22 -23.78 -13.18
N LEU A 859 -22.97 -24.53 -12.37
CA LEU A 859 -24.06 -23.98 -11.55
C LEU A 859 -23.52 -22.99 -10.52
N GLN A 860 -24.14 -21.81 -10.45
CA GLN A 860 -23.81 -20.76 -9.49
C GLN A 860 -25.08 -20.28 -8.78
N ILE A 861 -24.93 -19.80 -7.54
CA ILE A 861 -26.02 -19.25 -6.73
C ILE A 861 -25.81 -17.74 -6.65
N ALA A 862 -26.74 -16.97 -7.19
CA ALA A 862 -26.77 -15.52 -7.04
C ALA A 862 -27.49 -15.15 -5.72
N VAL A 863 -26.88 -14.28 -4.92
CA VAL A 863 -27.43 -13.77 -3.65
C VAL A 863 -27.52 -12.25 -3.70
N SER A 864 -28.48 -11.66 -2.95
CA SER A 864 -28.59 -10.21 -2.80
C SER A 864 -27.32 -9.66 -2.15
N SER A 865 -26.76 -8.59 -2.72
CA SER A 865 -25.73 -7.79 -2.07
C SER A 865 -26.42 -6.67 -1.28
N ASP A 866 -26.82 -6.93 -0.04
CA ASP A 866 -27.39 -5.89 0.81
C ASP A 866 -26.28 -4.92 1.22
N HIS A 867 -26.24 -3.75 0.57
CA HIS A 867 -25.26 -2.67 0.82
C HIS A 867 -25.94 -1.43 1.44
N ASP A 868 -26.81 -1.64 2.43
CA ASP A 868 -27.51 -0.53 3.09
C ASP A 868 -26.72 -0.01 4.30
N GLY A 869 -26.15 1.19 4.14
CA GLY A 869 -25.85 2.11 5.25
C GLY A 869 -24.53 1.90 5.99
N GLN A 870 -23.42 1.66 5.28
CA GLN A 870 -22.08 1.39 5.85
C GLN A 870 -21.68 2.28 7.04
N LEU A 871 -21.97 3.58 7.04
CA LEU A 871 -21.48 4.48 8.10
C LEU A 871 -22.29 4.37 9.40
N LEU A 872 -23.63 4.31 9.31
CA LEU A 872 -24.48 4.20 10.51
C LEU A 872 -24.37 2.80 11.10
N THR A 873 -24.35 1.78 10.25
CA THR A 873 -24.20 0.36 10.65
C THR A 873 -22.81 0.08 11.22
N ALA A 874 -21.73 0.63 10.62
CA ALA A 874 -20.38 0.51 11.20
C ALA A 874 -20.27 1.25 12.54
N LEU A 875 -20.91 2.42 12.70
CA LEU A 875 -20.94 3.14 13.99
C LEU A 875 -21.71 2.38 15.06
N THR A 876 -22.83 1.73 14.71
CA THR A 876 -23.58 0.88 15.66
C THR A 876 -22.84 -0.41 15.99
N ASN A 877 -22.11 -1.00 15.03
CA ASN A 877 -21.30 -2.20 15.24
C ASN A 877 -20.04 -1.90 16.08
N LEU A 878 -19.51 -0.67 15.98
CA LEU A 878 -18.40 -0.23 16.84
C LEU A 878 -18.81 -0.21 18.32
N ILE A 879 -20.08 0.08 18.63
CA ILE A 879 -20.59 0.07 20.01
C ILE A 879 -21.02 -1.35 20.38
N SER A 880 -20.03 -2.22 20.60
CA SER A 880 -20.28 -3.54 21.19
C SER A 880 -20.39 -3.44 22.71
N TRP A 881 -21.17 -4.33 23.33
CA TRP A 881 -21.22 -4.45 24.79
C TRP A 881 -19.83 -4.70 25.39
N GLU A 882 -18.97 -5.41 24.67
CA GLU A 882 -17.58 -5.63 25.05
C GLU A 882 -16.79 -4.31 25.08
N LEU A 883 -16.86 -3.48 24.03
CA LEU A 883 -16.21 -2.16 24.00
C LEU A 883 -16.72 -1.26 25.11
N VAL A 884 -18.03 -1.24 25.35
CA VAL A 884 -18.65 -0.46 26.43
C VAL A 884 -18.14 -0.92 27.79
N THR A 885 -18.02 -2.23 28.04
CA THR A 885 -17.48 -2.75 29.31
C THR A 885 -16.01 -2.41 29.50
N ILE A 886 -15.19 -2.48 28.44
CA ILE A 886 -13.78 -2.09 28.49
C ILE A 886 -13.68 -0.58 28.78
N LEU A 887 -14.42 0.26 28.06
CA LEU A 887 -14.39 1.71 28.27
C LEU A 887 -14.86 2.09 29.67
N ALA A 888 -15.93 1.47 30.18
CA ALA A 888 -16.41 1.66 31.54
C ALA A 888 -15.36 1.22 32.58
N SER A 889 -14.63 0.13 32.34
CA SER A 889 -13.54 -0.32 33.20
C SER A 889 -12.36 0.66 33.23
N VAL A 890 -11.99 1.25 32.09
CA VAL A 890 -10.94 2.27 31.98
C VAL A 890 -11.33 3.54 32.74
N ILE A 891 -12.56 4.03 32.52
CA ILE A 891 -13.07 5.21 33.21
C ILE A 891 -13.17 4.96 34.72
N GLY A 892 -13.67 3.78 35.13
CA GLY A 892 -13.79 3.40 36.53
C GLY A 892 -12.44 3.33 37.24
N THR A 893 -11.44 2.69 36.63
CA THR A 893 -10.08 2.60 37.19
C THR A 893 -9.38 3.96 37.24
N MET A 894 -9.63 4.84 36.27
CA MET A 894 -9.13 6.22 36.28
C MET A 894 -9.69 7.04 37.43
N ILE A 895 -11.02 6.95 37.64
CA ILE A 895 -11.67 7.63 38.75
C ILE A 895 -11.15 7.08 40.08
N LEU A 896 -11.05 5.76 40.22
CA LEU A 896 -10.52 5.10 41.41
C LEU A 896 -9.09 5.56 41.72
N THR A 897 -8.22 5.61 40.71
CA THR A 897 -6.84 6.08 40.85
C THR A 897 -6.79 7.54 41.31
N GLY A 898 -7.62 8.41 40.73
CA GLY A 898 -7.73 9.80 41.17
C GLY A 898 -8.15 9.93 42.64
N HIS A 899 -9.08 9.08 43.09
CA HIS A 899 -9.49 9.03 44.50
C HIS A 899 -8.36 8.57 45.42
N LEU A 900 -7.62 7.53 45.02
CA LEU A 900 -6.48 7.01 45.78
C LEU A 900 -5.36 8.06 45.86
N LEU A 901 -4.99 8.67 44.73
CA LEU A 901 -3.98 9.73 44.70
C LEU A 901 -4.36 10.89 45.61
N TRP A 902 -5.60 11.37 45.53
CA TRP A 902 -6.06 12.42 46.43
C TRP A 902 -5.98 12.00 47.91
N LEU A 903 -6.40 10.77 48.24
CA LEU A 903 -6.40 10.27 49.63
C LEU A 903 -5.00 10.33 50.27
N PHE A 904 -3.96 9.99 49.50
CA PHE A 904 -2.57 9.93 49.97
C PHE A 904 -1.82 11.27 49.82
N GLU A 905 -2.11 12.08 48.81
CA GLU A 905 -1.42 13.37 48.60
C GLU A 905 -2.06 14.56 49.34
N ARG A 906 -3.34 14.48 49.74
CA ARG A 906 -4.07 15.63 50.35
C ARG A 906 -3.45 16.21 51.63
N ARG A 907 -2.63 15.43 52.34
CA ARG A 907 -1.99 15.86 53.60
C ARG A 907 -0.66 16.57 53.36
N ASP A 908 0.16 16.01 52.48
CA ASP A 908 1.54 16.46 52.27
C ASP A 908 1.70 17.42 51.07
N ASN A 909 0.70 17.46 50.16
CA ASN A 909 0.75 18.19 48.90
C ASN A 909 -0.58 18.88 48.56
N ALA A 910 -1.07 19.69 49.51
CA ALA A 910 -2.29 20.46 49.34
C ALA A 910 -2.22 21.51 48.21
N VAL A 911 -1.02 21.84 47.72
CA VAL A 911 -0.78 22.78 46.60
C VAL A 911 -1.18 22.15 45.27
N SER A 912 -0.76 20.91 45.00
CA SER A 912 -1.12 20.20 43.76
C SER A 912 -2.50 19.52 43.87
N PHE A 913 -2.87 19.07 45.07
CA PHE A 913 -4.11 18.34 45.34
C PHE A 913 -4.85 18.94 46.54
N PRO A 914 -5.78 19.88 46.30
CA PRO A 914 -6.48 20.59 47.37
C PRO A 914 -7.18 19.68 48.39
N ALA A 915 -7.16 20.07 49.67
CA ALA A 915 -7.81 19.33 50.75
C ALA A 915 -9.36 19.21 50.65
N PRO A 916 -10.12 20.17 50.08
CA PRO A 916 -11.56 19.99 49.87
C PRO A 916 -11.85 18.85 48.89
N TYR A 917 -12.56 17.81 49.35
CA TYR A 917 -12.83 16.58 48.61
C TYR A 917 -13.25 16.78 47.14
N PRO A 918 -14.31 17.56 46.80
CA PRO A 918 -14.76 17.65 45.42
C PRO A 918 -13.73 18.30 44.48
N ARG A 919 -12.98 19.29 44.98
CA ARG A 919 -11.93 19.96 44.19
C ARG A 919 -10.68 19.10 44.11
N GLY A 920 -10.23 18.52 45.21
CA GLY A 920 -9.01 17.71 45.23
C GLY A 920 -9.11 16.41 44.44
N VAL A 921 -10.24 15.71 44.54
CA VAL A 921 -10.50 14.51 43.73
C VAL A 921 -10.57 14.87 42.25
N TRP A 922 -11.25 15.97 41.89
CA TRP A 922 -11.28 16.45 40.50
C TRP A 922 -9.87 16.71 39.96
N GLU A 923 -9.02 17.40 40.73
CA GLU A 923 -7.64 17.68 40.32
C GLU A 923 -6.80 16.40 40.17
N ALA A 924 -7.04 15.38 40.99
CA ALA A 924 -6.36 14.08 40.94
C ALA A 924 -6.89 13.15 39.82
N VAL A 925 -8.19 13.18 39.55
CA VAL A 925 -8.78 12.51 38.38
C VAL A 925 -8.27 13.17 37.10
N TRP A 926 -8.24 14.50 37.03
CA TRP A 926 -7.64 15.22 35.89
C TRP A 926 -6.17 14.87 35.67
N TRP A 927 -5.41 14.71 36.76
CA TRP A 927 -4.02 14.22 36.68
C TRP A 927 -3.96 12.81 36.08
N SER A 928 -4.85 11.91 36.51
CA SER A 928 -4.94 10.53 36.00
C SER A 928 -5.31 10.48 34.52
N VAL A 929 -6.28 11.31 34.09
CA VAL A 929 -6.67 11.52 32.68
C VAL A 929 -5.48 12.01 31.85
N SER A 930 -4.83 13.10 32.29
CA SER A 930 -3.72 13.72 31.57
C SER A 930 -2.52 12.78 31.44
N THR A 931 -2.33 11.89 32.41
CA THR A 931 -1.23 10.92 32.36
C THR A 931 -1.43 9.88 31.26
N ILE A 932 -2.66 9.42 31.01
CA ILE A 932 -2.96 8.48 29.91
C ILE A 932 -2.95 9.20 28.54
N ILE A 933 -3.55 10.38 28.45
CA ILE A 933 -3.75 11.06 27.15
C ILE A 933 -2.48 11.80 26.69
N THR A 934 -1.81 12.52 27.60
CA THR A 934 -0.69 13.42 27.26
C THR A 934 0.64 12.98 27.86
N GLY A 935 0.69 11.82 28.54
CA GLY A 935 1.92 11.29 29.14
C GLY A 935 2.39 12.02 30.41
N GLY A 936 1.57 12.93 30.96
CA GLY A 936 1.88 13.65 32.20
C GLY A 936 1.11 14.96 32.36
N CYS A 937 1.21 15.57 33.55
CA CYS A 937 0.61 16.85 33.90
C CYS A 937 1.68 17.81 34.46
N GLU A 938 2.06 18.84 33.69
CA GLU A 938 3.17 19.75 34.03
C GLU A 938 2.93 20.55 35.33
N ASN A 939 1.67 20.87 35.63
CA ASN A 939 1.34 21.78 36.74
C ASN A 939 1.17 21.07 38.09
N LYS A 940 1.36 19.74 38.15
CA LYS A 940 1.07 18.94 39.35
C LYS A 940 2.13 17.88 39.56
N VAL A 941 2.74 17.91 40.74
CA VAL A 941 3.79 16.97 41.12
C VAL A 941 3.24 15.99 42.15
N ILE A 942 3.63 14.72 42.06
CA ILE A 942 3.33 13.71 43.09
C ILE A 942 4.52 13.61 44.03
N SER A 943 4.28 13.92 45.30
CA SER A 943 5.33 14.15 46.28
C SER A 943 5.59 12.94 47.18
N THR A 944 4.55 12.20 47.55
CA THR A 944 4.63 11.10 48.52
C THR A 944 5.14 9.82 47.87
N VAL A 945 5.83 8.97 48.65
CA VAL A 945 6.35 7.67 48.17
C VAL A 945 5.18 6.76 47.75
N THR A 946 4.12 6.72 48.55
CA THR A 946 2.91 5.93 48.26
C THR A 946 2.16 6.46 47.03
N GLY A 947 2.03 7.79 46.90
CA GLY A 947 1.46 8.41 45.71
C GLY A 947 2.25 8.10 44.45
N ARG A 948 3.58 8.07 44.53
CA ARG A 948 4.45 7.67 43.39
C ARG A 948 4.26 6.21 43.02
N PHE A 949 4.07 5.31 43.99
CA PHE A 949 3.77 3.91 43.69
C PHE A 949 2.44 3.78 42.94
N ILE A 950 1.38 4.44 43.44
CA ILE A 950 0.05 4.47 42.78
C ILE A 950 0.16 5.04 41.36
N ALA A 951 0.92 6.13 41.19
CA ALA A 951 1.17 6.76 39.90
C ALA A 951 1.88 5.83 38.92
N VAL A 952 2.91 5.10 39.34
CA VAL A 952 3.63 4.15 38.49
C VAL A 952 2.73 2.98 38.10
N THR A 953 1.95 2.43 39.04
CA THR A 953 0.97 1.39 38.74
C THR A 953 -0.08 1.88 37.74
N TRP A 954 -0.55 3.12 37.88
CA TRP A 954 -1.48 3.74 36.93
C TRP A 954 -0.86 3.97 35.56
N MET A 955 0.39 4.43 35.49
CA MET A 955 1.09 4.64 34.22
C MET A 955 1.25 3.33 33.46
N ILE A 956 1.68 2.25 34.13
CA ILE A 956 1.83 0.92 33.51
C ILE A 956 0.45 0.35 33.14
N GLY A 957 -0.50 0.39 34.06
CA GLY A 957 -1.86 -0.12 33.85
C GLY A 957 -2.61 0.64 32.75
N GLY A 958 -2.42 1.97 32.67
CA GLY A 958 -3.00 2.83 31.64
C GLY A 958 -2.49 2.49 30.25
N ILE A 959 -1.19 2.21 30.10
CA ILE A 959 -0.61 1.74 28.83
C ILE A 959 -1.26 0.41 28.41
N VAL A 960 -1.38 -0.54 29.33
CA VAL A 960 -2.01 -1.85 29.05
C VAL A 960 -3.49 -1.68 28.68
N LEU A 961 -4.23 -0.84 29.40
CA LEU A 961 -5.65 -0.57 29.14
C LEU A 961 -5.88 0.07 27.77
N VAL A 962 -5.04 1.04 27.38
CA VAL A 962 -5.11 1.65 26.04
C VAL A 962 -4.75 0.63 24.96
N ALA A 963 -3.75 -0.23 25.20
CA ALA A 963 -3.38 -1.29 24.28
C ALA A 963 -4.51 -2.31 24.09
N LEU A 964 -5.18 -2.72 25.18
CA LEU A 964 -6.35 -3.61 25.12
C LEU A 964 -7.51 -2.96 24.36
N LEU A 965 -7.83 -1.70 24.65
CA LEU A 965 -8.88 -0.96 23.92
C LEU A 965 -8.58 -0.90 22.42
N THR A 966 -7.33 -0.58 22.06
CA THR A 966 -6.88 -0.52 20.67
C THR A 966 -6.94 -1.89 19.99
N SER A 967 -6.54 -2.95 20.71
CA SER A 967 -6.61 -4.34 20.24
C SER A 967 -8.05 -4.74 19.94
N THR A 968 -8.98 -4.55 20.88
CA THR A 968 -10.39 -4.91 20.68
C THR A 968 -11.05 -4.10 19.56
N LEU A 969 -10.75 -2.80 19.46
CA LEU A 969 -11.20 -1.97 18.33
C LEU A 969 -10.66 -2.51 17.00
N THR A 970 -9.38 -2.89 16.95
CA THR A 970 -8.78 -3.44 15.73
C THR A 970 -9.42 -4.78 15.36
N THR A 971 -9.60 -5.69 16.33
CA THR A 971 -10.21 -7.00 16.10
C THR A 971 -11.64 -6.88 15.59
N THR A 972 -12.46 -6.03 16.22
CA THR A 972 -13.85 -5.80 15.78
C THR A 972 -13.91 -5.24 14.36
N MET A 973 -13.02 -4.31 14.00
CA MET A 973 -12.95 -3.77 12.63
C MET A 973 -12.38 -4.78 11.59
N THR A 974 -11.56 -5.74 12.02
CA THR A 974 -10.95 -6.73 11.11
C THR A 974 -11.91 -7.88 10.80
N VAL A 975 -12.74 -8.28 11.77
CA VAL A 975 -13.70 -9.38 11.60
C VAL A 975 -14.69 -9.09 10.46
N ASP A 976 -15.19 -7.85 10.36
CA ASP A 976 -16.14 -7.46 9.30
C ASP A 976 -15.52 -7.49 7.89
N GLN A 977 -14.19 -7.27 7.74
CA GLN A 977 -13.52 -7.38 6.45
C GLN A 977 -13.24 -8.83 6.03
N VAL A 978 -13.12 -9.74 7.00
CA VAL A 978 -12.79 -11.15 6.75
C VAL A 978 -14.04 -12.01 6.55
N THR A 979 -15.18 -11.62 7.11
CA THR A 979 -16.43 -12.38 6.98
C THR A 979 -17.18 -12.12 5.67
N GLY A 980 -16.82 -11.10 4.88
CA GLY A 980 -17.39 -10.87 3.56
C GLY A 980 -18.93 -10.84 3.56
N ALA A 981 -19.52 -10.21 4.59
CA ALA A 981 -20.94 -9.94 4.68
C ALA A 981 -21.26 -8.53 4.16
#